data_AF-A0A4R3EKR7-F1
#
_entry.id   AF-A0A4R3EKR7-F1
#
_cell.length_a   1.000
_cell.length_b   1.000
_cell.length_c   1.000
_cell.angle_alpha   90.00
_cell.angle_beta   90.00
_cell.angle_gamma   90.00
#
_symmetry.space_group_name_H-M   'P 1'
#
loop_
_entity.id
_entity.type
_entity.pdbx_description
1 polymer ?
#
loop_
_entity_poly.entity_id
_entity_poly.type
_entity_poly.pdbx_seq_one_letter_code
_entity_poly.pdbx_strand_id
1 'polypeptide(L)'
;MTAAFAPDSEPERPAFAASRAPALFDRLSMSKRWAWLGQPATYAIGALVLTLLGSGATLMAPRLLDPTAFGTFALLTSLFTYAGRADLGLSQLADKQIPGRQTTVAARAALEILNTLWVVGMVVLAATLPLVFLLTGGGATLPLLGTVLAIGGGIMAMIANGPVTLYRASSRVWEFTVLALILQLGMTVPRLAGLMFGGVTGSFAALAAYYTLCALLFARPLPMLTQRPSFMSMARLALPLFAFNASWVFYLSANRWVSSTLSSPHDLGLFSFGASLAMIGLGLMSTIAQVRYPKLLARMIDRSPQRDAVIIERELLRVALGLAVIALVSIVAAGRVIAFAFPAYEEATPATIALAVSCIPLGTMVWIVPMIIVRSTRPGRDALMLTVVGLVTLVVGMAAGNYLAGIEGQAWGNVAAALLMLAAMAILMYRLGMVTLMACGRIIGVQALILAILAFLSFLHPAQAAGSDTEAAAPAAVWKTVFTDDFSTLDLRSNGKGMWQPYYPTGERTNAGNKELEYYVDPRPNQDSTAIQALKPYSVENGVLTIRASEIPQDLRSQSKGLRYASGLLNTAGRFSFTYGSVEIRAKVPAGRGLWPAFWLLPEDRTWPPEIDVFEILGHEPGTLHVTAHSGLHIPAGAGSAQTGRAIRVGDLSRDFHVYGMTWTKDKIVWSLDGKQVFKAATPKDLNKPMFLVLNLAVGGSWPGSPDSTTKLPASLLVDWIRVRQPDDGKSDQDKGIIQ
;
A
#
# COMPACT_ATOMS: atom_id res chain seq x y z
N MET A 1 24.18 2.58 -67.26
CA MET A 1 23.32 3.51 -68.01
C MET A 1 22.63 4.44 -67.02
N THR A 2 23.07 5.68 -67.02
CA THR A 2 22.54 6.81 -66.26
C THR A 2 21.13 7.16 -66.73
N ALA A 3 20.15 7.11 -65.82
CA ALA A 3 18.89 7.82 -65.97
C ALA A 3 18.76 8.75 -64.75
N ALA A 4 18.83 10.04 -65.02
CA ALA A 4 18.68 11.11 -64.06
C ALA A 4 17.25 11.12 -63.51
N PHE A 5 17.09 10.94 -62.20
CA PHE A 5 15.89 11.38 -61.50
C PHE A 5 15.98 12.90 -61.37
N ALA A 6 15.00 13.60 -61.95
CA ALA A 6 14.71 14.99 -61.64
C ALA A 6 14.56 15.16 -60.12
N PRO A 7 14.80 16.35 -59.56
CA PRO A 7 14.48 16.61 -58.17
C PRO A 7 12.96 16.62 -58.06
N ASP A 8 12.38 15.47 -57.70
CA ASP A 8 10.99 15.40 -57.29
C ASP A 8 10.79 16.43 -56.17
N SER A 9 9.88 17.37 -56.45
CA SER A 9 9.31 18.34 -55.53
C SER A 9 9.21 17.77 -54.12
N GLU A 10 9.60 18.55 -53.11
CA GLU A 10 9.33 18.26 -51.71
C GLU A 10 7.90 17.72 -51.59
N PRO A 11 7.66 16.57 -50.93
CA PRO A 11 6.30 16.12 -50.71
C PRO A 11 5.63 17.21 -49.87
N GLU A 12 4.73 17.98 -50.50
CA GLU A 12 3.86 18.91 -49.80
C GLU A 12 3.22 18.12 -48.67
N ARG A 13 3.65 18.38 -47.42
CA ARG A 13 2.97 17.84 -46.25
C ARG A 13 1.53 18.37 -46.37
N PRO A 14 0.51 17.52 -46.56
CA PRO A 14 -0.85 18.00 -46.54
C PRO A 14 -1.04 18.67 -45.19
N ALA A 15 -1.38 19.96 -45.21
CA ALA A 15 -1.63 20.74 -44.03
C ALA A 15 -2.76 20.06 -43.25
N PHE A 16 -2.39 19.21 -42.30
CA PHE A 16 -3.22 18.97 -41.13
C PHE A 16 -3.24 20.31 -40.39
N ALA A 17 -4.06 21.24 -40.87
CA ALA A 17 -4.38 22.52 -40.23
C ALA A 17 -5.17 22.32 -38.92
N ALA A 18 -4.95 21.18 -38.25
CA ALA A 18 -5.61 20.74 -37.05
C ALA A 18 -4.67 20.71 -35.84
N SER A 19 -3.35 20.77 -36.02
CA SER A 19 -2.41 20.89 -34.91
C SER A 19 -1.97 22.34 -34.74
N ARG A 20 -2.63 23.08 -33.85
CA ARG A 20 -2.08 24.33 -33.28
C ARG A 20 -0.96 23.99 -32.27
N ALA A 21 -0.02 23.13 -32.65
CA ALA A 21 1.21 23.08 -31.89
C ALA A 21 1.81 24.50 -31.90
N PRO A 22 2.43 24.97 -30.80
CA PRO A 22 3.01 26.31 -30.78
C PRO A 22 3.84 26.55 -32.04
N ALA A 23 3.85 27.75 -32.63
CA ALA A 23 4.56 28.01 -33.90
C ALA A 23 6.06 27.59 -33.85
N LEU A 24 6.63 27.53 -32.65
CA LEU A 24 7.94 26.96 -32.37
C LEU A 24 8.05 25.47 -32.73
N PHE A 25 7.03 24.66 -32.43
CA PHE A 25 6.95 23.23 -32.69
C PHE A 25 7.03 22.91 -34.19
N ASP A 26 6.27 23.63 -35.03
CA ASP A 26 6.32 23.45 -36.48
C ASP A 26 7.69 23.86 -37.05
N ARG A 27 8.24 24.99 -36.59
CA ARG A 27 9.61 25.42 -36.97
C ARG A 27 10.67 24.39 -36.58
N LEU A 28 10.57 23.79 -35.40
CA LEU A 28 11.50 22.76 -34.94
C LEU A 28 11.38 21.48 -35.79
N SER A 29 10.17 21.11 -36.20
CA SER A 29 9.94 19.93 -37.06
C SER A 29 10.56 20.06 -38.46
N MET A 30 10.73 21.29 -38.94
CA MET A 30 11.36 21.61 -40.22
C MET A 30 12.88 21.83 -40.12
N SER A 31 13.43 21.86 -38.90
CA SER A 31 14.86 22.11 -38.69
C SER A 31 15.70 20.86 -38.97
N LYS A 32 16.70 20.98 -39.85
CA LYS A 32 17.69 19.91 -40.09
C LYS A 32 18.41 19.47 -38.81
N ARG A 33 18.61 20.36 -37.84
CA ARG A 33 19.25 20.05 -36.55
C ARG A 33 18.44 19.05 -35.70
N TRP A 34 17.12 19.03 -35.87
CA TRP A 34 16.20 18.22 -35.07
C TRP A 34 15.54 17.08 -35.87
N ALA A 35 15.96 16.86 -37.11
CA ALA A 35 15.40 15.83 -38.00
C ALA A 35 15.58 14.40 -37.46
N TRP A 36 16.61 14.15 -36.64
CA TRP A 36 16.86 12.85 -36.00
C TRP A 36 15.72 12.39 -35.08
N LEU A 37 14.90 13.31 -34.54
CA LEU A 37 13.70 12.98 -33.76
C LEU A 37 12.59 12.34 -34.62
N GLY A 38 12.66 12.47 -35.94
CA GLY A 38 11.74 11.83 -36.88
C GLY A 38 12.08 10.37 -37.20
N GLN A 39 13.17 9.83 -36.64
CA GLN A 39 13.53 8.43 -36.85
C GLN A 39 12.76 7.53 -35.88
N PRO A 40 12.14 6.42 -36.34
CA PRO A 40 11.42 5.49 -35.45
C PRO A 40 12.28 4.93 -34.30
N ALA A 41 13.58 4.77 -34.54
CA ALA A 41 14.54 4.35 -33.52
C ALA A 41 14.63 5.34 -32.35
N THR A 42 14.50 6.64 -32.63
CA THR A 42 14.56 7.70 -31.61
C THR A 42 13.41 7.61 -30.64
N TYR A 43 12.19 7.32 -31.13
CA TYR A 43 11.06 7.05 -30.24
C TYR A 43 11.30 5.80 -29.40
N ALA A 44 11.75 4.69 -30.00
CA ALA A 44 11.97 3.46 -29.28
C ALA A 44 13.01 3.62 -28.14
N ILE A 45 14.12 4.30 -28.44
CA ILE A 45 15.19 4.59 -27.47
C ILE A 45 14.69 5.60 -26.42
N GLY A 46 14.07 6.69 -26.85
CA GLY A 46 13.55 7.74 -25.96
C GLY A 46 12.46 7.23 -25.03
N ALA A 47 11.53 6.41 -25.52
CA ALA A 47 10.50 5.76 -24.72
C ALA A 47 11.10 4.79 -23.70
N LEU A 48 12.14 4.04 -24.07
CA LEU A 48 12.88 3.19 -23.14
C LEU A 48 13.55 4.02 -22.04
N VAL A 49 14.29 5.08 -22.41
CA VAL A 49 14.94 5.99 -21.45
C VAL A 49 13.92 6.62 -20.50
N LEU A 50 12.79 7.12 -21.01
CA LEU A 50 11.76 7.72 -20.17
C LEU A 50 10.99 6.67 -19.34
N THR A 51 10.88 5.44 -19.80
CA THR A 51 10.33 4.34 -18.99
C THR A 51 11.29 3.99 -17.86
N LEU A 52 12.60 4.00 -18.10
CA LEU A 52 13.60 3.83 -17.05
C LEU A 52 13.57 4.99 -16.05
N LEU A 53 13.45 6.24 -16.52
CA LEU A 53 13.28 7.41 -15.64
C LEU A 53 11.98 7.37 -14.86
N GLY A 54 10.86 6.95 -15.47
CA GLY A 54 9.56 6.75 -14.82
C GLY A 54 9.59 5.64 -13.77
N SER A 55 10.32 4.58 -14.05
CA SER A 55 10.60 3.51 -13.09
C SER A 55 11.45 4.04 -11.93
N GLY A 56 12.48 4.84 -12.23
CA GLY A 56 13.30 5.53 -11.23
C GLY A 56 12.47 6.47 -10.34
N ALA A 57 11.53 7.22 -10.91
CA ALA A 57 10.60 8.05 -10.16
C ALA A 57 9.70 7.23 -9.23
N THR A 58 9.23 6.08 -9.72
CA THR A 58 8.47 5.12 -8.91
C THR A 58 9.31 4.53 -7.77
N LEU A 59 10.62 4.33 -7.99
CA LEU A 59 11.58 3.90 -6.97
C LEU A 59 12.00 5.01 -6.00
N MET A 60 11.82 6.29 -6.33
CA MET A 60 12.07 7.38 -5.38
C MET A 60 10.92 7.57 -4.39
N ALA A 61 9.69 7.24 -4.78
CA ALA A 61 8.53 7.42 -3.91
C ALA A 61 8.64 6.70 -2.54
N PRO A 62 9.09 5.43 -2.44
CA PRO A 62 9.33 4.75 -1.17
C PRO A 62 10.45 5.39 -0.30
N ARG A 63 11.27 6.29 -0.85
CA ARG A 63 12.25 7.04 -0.04
C ARG A 63 11.69 8.32 0.56
N LEU A 64 10.60 8.81 -0.02
CA LEU A 64 9.95 10.06 0.37
C LEU A 64 8.69 9.81 1.20
N LEU A 65 8.17 8.59 1.19
CA LEU A 65 6.93 8.20 1.85
C LEU A 65 7.20 7.02 2.79
N ASP A 66 6.55 7.03 3.94
CA ASP A 66 6.38 5.84 4.76
C ASP A 66 5.41 4.83 4.08
N PRO A 67 5.36 3.56 4.54
CA PRO A 67 4.50 2.55 3.94
C PRO A 67 3.02 2.99 3.83
N THR A 68 2.45 3.61 4.86
CA THR A 68 1.04 4.02 4.85
C THR A 68 0.77 5.04 3.74
N ALA A 69 1.57 6.11 3.67
CA ALA A 69 1.42 7.12 2.63
C ALA A 69 1.68 6.54 1.23
N PHE A 70 2.61 5.60 1.11
CA PHE A 70 2.91 4.91 -0.15
C PHE A 70 1.75 4.02 -0.64
N GLY A 71 1.04 3.36 0.28
CA GLY A 71 -0.17 2.60 -0.05
C GLY A 71 -1.24 3.47 -0.70
N THR A 72 -1.54 4.63 -0.10
CA THR A 72 -2.45 5.64 -0.68
C THR A 72 -1.94 6.13 -2.04
N PHE A 73 -0.65 6.45 -2.15
CA PHE A 73 -0.04 6.89 -3.41
C PHE A 73 -0.19 5.84 -4.53
N ALA A 74 -0.03 4.56 -4.22
CA ALA A 74 -0.14 3.47 -5.19
C ALA A 74 -1.60 3.28 -5.69
N LEU A 75 -2.59 3.40 -4.79
CA LEU A 75 -4.01 3.35 -5.16
C LEU A 75 -4.40 4.55 -6.04
N LEU A 76 -3.99 5.76 -5.66
CA LEU A 76 -4.24 6.97 -6.47
C LEU A 76 -3.54 6.90 -7.83
N THR A 77 -2.34 6.31 -7.89
CA THR A 77 -1.64 6.06 -9.17
C THR A 77 -2.45 5.13 -10.07
N SER A 78 -3.11 4.13 -9.49
CA SER A 78 -4.00 3.21 -10.23
C SER A 78 -5.21 3.96 -10.77
N LEU A 79 -5.87 4.81 -9.96
CA LEU A 79 -6.99 5.65 -10.42
C LEU A 79 -6.59 6.60 -11.55
N PHE A 80 -5.45 7.27 -11.42
CA PHE A 80 -4.90 8.12 -12.48
C PHE A 80 -4.70 7.32 -13.78
N THR A 81 -4.17 6.10 -13.67
CA THR A 81 -3.94 5.23 -14.83
C THR A 81 -5.26 4.77 -15.48
N TYR A 82 -6.26 4.41 -14.68
CA TYR A 82 -7.58 4.02 -15.17
C TYR A 82 -8.24 5.18 -15.93
N ALA A 83 -8.26 6.36 -15.33
CA ALA A 83 -8.78 7.58 -15.95
C ALA A 83 -8.03 7.94 -17.23
N GLY A 84 -6.69 7.82 -17.23
CA GLY A 84 -5.82 8.05 -18.40
C GLY A 84 -6.06 7.09 -19.57
N ARG A 85 -6.77 5.99 -19.34
CA ARG A 85 -7.09 4.98 -20.36
C ARG A 85 -8.58 4.95 -20.72
N ALA A 86 -9.41 5.81 -20.14
CA ALA A 86 -10.87 5.79 -20.29
C ALA A 86 -11.38 6.41 -21.60
N ASP A 87 -10.71 6.15 -22.73
CA ASP A 87 -10.99 6.77 -24.03
C ASP A 87 -12.10 6.07 -24.83
N LEU A 88 -12.72 5.04 -24.25
CA LEU A 88 -13.75 4.20 -24.88
C LEU A 88 -13.34 3.61 -26.23
N GLY A 89 -12.03 3.43 -26.46
CA GLY A 89 -11.45 2.80 -27.65
C GLY A 89 -11.24 3.75 -28.82
N LEU A 90 -11.40 5.06 -28.63
CA LEU A 90 -11.20 6.07 -29.67
C LEU A 90 -9.78 6.01 -30.25
N SER A 91 -8.78 5.66 -29.44
CA SER A 91 -7.41 5.48 -29.91
C SER A 91 -7.27 4.35 -30.94
N GLN A 92 -7.95 3.23 -30.73
CA GLN A 92 -7.94 2.08 -31.63
C GLN A 92 -8.75 2.37 -32.89
N LEU A 93 -9.80 3.19 -32.77
CA LEU A 93 -10.58 3.63 -33.93
C LEU A 93 -9.74 4.50 -34.87
N ALA A 94 -8.89 5.37 -34.33
CA ALA A 94 -7.95 6.19 -35.11
C ALA A 94 -7.04 5.32 -36.00
N ASP A 95 -6.46 4.26 -35.42
CA ASP A 95 -5.61 3.31 -36.14
C ASP A 95 -6.32 2.59 -37.29
N LYS A 96 -7.64 2.43 -37.17
CA LYS A 96 -8.45 1.76 -38.20
C LYS A 96 -8.91 2.72 -39.31
N GLN A 97 -9.18 3.98 -38.99
CA GLN A 97 -9.85 4.90 -39.89
C GLN A 97 -8.92 5.87 -40.63
N ILE A 98 -7.71 6.12 -40.12
CA ILE A 98 -6.80 7.13 -40.67
C ILE A 98 -5.87 6.56 -41.76
N PRO A 99 -5.24 5.38 -41.60
CA PRO A 99 -4.28 4.87 -42.60
C PRO A 99 -4.90 4.67 -43.98
N GLY A 100 -4.19 5.10 -45.04
CA GLY A 100 -4.53 4.82 -46.44
C GLY A 100 -5.73 5.58 -47.03
N ARG A 101 -6.32 6.55 -46.30
CA ARG A 101 -7.42 7.39 -46.79
C ARG A 101 -6.94 8.69 -47.45
N GLN A 102 -7.80 9.27 -48.30
CA GLN A 102 -7.60 10.62 -48.83
C GLN A 102 -7.41 11.65 -47.69
N THR A 103 -6.52 12.61 -47.89
CA THR A 103 -6.04 13.56 -46.88
C THR A 103 -7.16 14.34 -46.18
N THR A 104 -8.17 14.76 -46.93
CA THR A 104 -9.34 15.50 -46.40
C THR A 104 -10.24 14.64 -45.52
N VAL A 105 -10.45 13.37 -45.89
CA VAL A 105 -11.25 12.41 -45.11
C VAL A 105 -10.52 11.99 -43.84
N ALA A 106 -9.20 11.77 -43.92
CA ALA A 106 -8.36 11.47 -42.77
C ALA A 106 -8.31 12.65 -41.77
N ALA A 107 -8.19 13.88 -42.27
CA ALA A 107 -8.22 15.09 -41.43
C ALA A 107 -9.55 15.27 -40.71
N ARG A 108 -10.68 15.03 -41.40
CA ARG A 108 -12.01 15.10 -40.79
C ARG A 108 -12.20 14.05 -39.69
N ALA A 109 -11.83 12.80 -39.95
CA ALA A 109 -11.92 11.73 -38.96
C ALA A 109 -11.06 12.03 -37.70
N ALA A 110 -9.87 12.58 -37.89
CA ALA A 110 -9.00 12.97 -36.79
C ALA A 110 -9.60 14.10 -35.92
N LEU A 111 -10.23 15.11 -36.53
CA LEU A 111 -10.93 16.19 -35.83
C LEU A 111 -12.11 15.66 -35.01
N GLU A 112 -12.91 14.77 -35.61
CA GLU A 112 -14.06 14.16 -34.94
C GLU A 112 -13.61 13.32 -33.73
N ILE A 113 -12.54 12.53 -33.86
CA ILE A 113 -11.96 11.76 -32.76
C ILE A 113 -11.47 12.70 -31.64
N LEU A 114 -10.74 13.76 -31.96
CA LEU A 114 -10.21 14.70 -30.96
C LEU A 114 -11.32 15.43 -30.19
N ASN A 115 -12.34 15.92 -30.89
CA ASN A 115 -13.49 16.55 -30.25
C ASN A 115 -14.29 15.55 -29.39
N THR A 116 -14.42 14.30 -29.85
CA THR A 116 -15.11 13.24 -29.11
C THR A 116 -14.34 12.87 -27.83
N LEU A 117 -13.00 12.90 -27.84
CA LEU A 117 -12.18 12.66 -26.64
C LEU A 117 -12.48 13.67 -25.53
N TRP A 118 -12.66 14.96 -25.86
CA TRP A 118 -13.08 15.97 -24.87
C TRP A 118 -14.45 15.69 -24.30
N VAL A 119 -15.42 15.36 -25.16
CA VAL A 119 -16.79 15.02 -24.71
C VAL A 119 -16.75 13.81 -23.79
N VAL A 120 -16.05 12.74 -24.18
CA VAL A 120 -15.88 11.54 -23.36
C VAL A 120 -15.21 11.90 -22.03
N GLY A 121 -14.12 12.66 -22.04
CA GLY A 121 -13.44 13.09 -20.82
C GLY A 121 -14.35 13.85 -19.86
N MET A 122 -15.16 14.78 -20.38
CA MET A 122 -16.10 15.55 -19.56
C MET A 122 -17.25 14.68 -19.02
N VAL A 123 -17.77 13.75 -19.82
CA VAL A 123 -18.81 12.81 -19.38
C VAL A 123 -18.26 11.86 -18.30
N VAL A 124 -17.06 11.31 -18.50
CA VAL A 124 -16.40 10.44 -17.51
C VAL A 124 -16.13 11.22 -16.23
N LEU A 125 -15.66 12.47 -16.31
CA LEU A 125 -15.45 13.31 -15.13
C LEU A 125 -16.78 13.58 -14.39
N ALA A 126 -17.83 13.96 -15.12
CA ALA A 126 -19.15 14.24 -14.54
C ALA A 126 -19.79 13.00 -13.90
N ALA A 127 -19.53 11.81 -14.43
CA ALA A 127 -20.03 10.55 -13.88
C ALA A 127 -19.22 10.06 -12.67
N THR A 128 -17.89 10.22 -12.71
CA THR A 128 -16.98 9.69 -11.68
C THR A 128 -16.88 10.58 -10.45
N LEU A 129 -16.95 11.90 -10.61
CA LEU A 129 -16.77 12.84 -9.51
C LEU A 129 -17.85 12.67 -8.41
N PRO A 130 -19.16 12.57 -8.71
CA PRO A 130 -20.18 12.33 -7.67
C PRO A 130 -20.00 10.98 -6.98
N LEU A 131 -19.61 9.94 -7.72
CA LEU A 131 -19.36 8.62 -7.17
C LEU A 131 -18.17 8.65 -6.19
N VAL A 132 -17.12 9.40 -6.50
CA VAL A 132 -16.00 9.61 -5.58
C VAL A 132 -16.47 10.27 -4.30
N PHE A 133 -17.27 11.32 -4.36
CA PHE A 133 -17.81 11.98 -3.16
C PHE A 133 -18.67 11.03 -2.32
N LEU A 134 -19.53 10.22 -2.95
CA LEU A 134 -20.37 9.24 -2.26
C LEU A 134 -19.55 8.13 -1.59
N LEU A 135 -18.53 7.61 -2.28
CA LEU A 135 -17.67 6.55 -1.76
C LEU A 135 -16.65 7.07 -0.74
N THR A 136 -16.30 8.36 -0.78
CA THR A 136 -15.30 8.95 0.13
C THR A 136 -15.88 9.60 1.39
N GLY A 137 -17.13 10.05 1.35
CA GLY A 137 -17.79 10.78 2.44
C GLY A 137 -18.20 9.94 3.66
N GLY A 138 -18.13 8.61 3.58
CA GLY A 138 -18.58 7.68 4.63
C GLY A 138 -17.50 7.09 5.54
N GLY A 139 -16.30 7.68 5.58
CA GLY A 139 -15.16 7.16 6.36
C GLY A 139 -14.07 6.46 5.52
N ALA A 140 -13.75 7.01 4.35
CA ALA A 140 -13.01 6.28 3.32
C ALA A 140 -11.49 6.20 3.47
N THR A 141 -10.96 5.16 2.83
CA THR A 141 -9.54 4.76 2.74
C THR A 141 -8.65 5.69 1.90
N LEU A 142 -9.22 6.64 1.15
CA LEU A 142 -8.49 7.55 0.26
C LEU A 142 -8.85 9.03 0.49
N PRO A 143 -7.87 9.96 0.50
CA PRO A 143 -8.13 11.39 0.60
C PRO A 143 -8.95 11.91 -0.59
N LEU A 144 -10.04 12.64 -0.31
CA LEU A 144 -10.94 13.20 -1.33
C LEU A 144 -10.19 14.05 -2.37
N LEU A 145 -9.42 15.05 -1.92
CA LEU A 145 -8.70 15.95 -2.82
C LEU A 145 -7.70 15.20 -3.71
N GLY A 146 -6.92 14.29 -3.13
CA GLY A 146 -5.99 13.44 -3.88
C GLY A 146 -6.69 12.57 -4.92
N THR A 147 -7.87 12.05 -4.58
CA THR A 147 -8.70 11.23 -5.48
C THR A 147 -9.23 12.04 -6.67
N VAL A 148 -9.77 13.23 -6.42
CA VAL A 148 -10.25 14.14 -7.46
C VAL A 148 -9.10 14.55 -8.39
N LEU A 149 -7.94 14.90 -7.84
CA LEU A 149 -6.77 15.29 -8.63
C LEU A 149 -6.23 14.12 -9.46
N ALA A 150 -6.20 12.90 -8.92
CA ALA A 150 -5.76 11.71 -9.64
C ALA A 150 -6.68 11.40 -10.84
N ILE A 151 -8.00 11.40 -10.64
CA ILE A 151 -8.97 11.12 -11.71
C ILE A 151 -8.98 12.25 -12.74
N GLY A 152 -9.08 13.50 -12.29
CA GLY A 152 -9.09 14.67 -13.18
C GLY A 152 -7.80 14.79 -13.99
N GLY A 153 -6.64 14.61 -13.34
CA GLY A 153 -5.35 14.58 -14.01
C GLY A 153 -5.23 13.43 -15.01
N GLY A 154 -5.75 12.24 -14.68
CA GLY A 154 -5.80 11.10 -15.60
C GLY A 154 -6.65 11.39 -16.84
N ILE A 155 -7.84 11.96 -16.67
CA ILE A 155 -8.70 12.36 -17.81
C ILE A 155 -7.99 13.40 -18.69
N MET A 156 -7.30 14.37 -18.10
CA MET A 156 -6.50 15.33 -18.87
C MET A 156 -5.33 14.66 -19.58
N ALA A 157 -4.71 13.65 -18.98
CA ALA A 157 -3.66 12.86 -19.62
C ALA A 157 -4.20 12.07 -20.83
N MET A 158 -5.40 11.49 -20.70
CA MET A 158 -6.10 10.82 -21.81
C MET A 158 -6.34 11.78 -22.98
N ILE A 159 -6.87 12.97 -22.71
CA ILE A 159 -7.13 14.00 -23.72
C ILE A 159 -5.82 14.47 -24.36
N ALA A 160 -4.80 14.76 -23.55
CA ALA A 160 -3.48 15.18 -24.01
C ALA A 160 -2.80 14.12 -24.89
N ASN A 161 -3.10 12.84 -24.67
CA ASN A 161 -2.60 11.72 -25.48
C ASN A 161 -3.35 11.54 -26.82
N GLY A 162 -4.52 12.15 -27.00
CA GLY A 162 -5.29 12.10 -28.25
C GLY A 162 -4.47 12.41 -29.51
N PRO A 163 -3.77 13.56 -29.57
CA PRO A 163 -2.91 13.91 -30.70
C PRO A 163 -1.76 12.91 -30.95
N VAL A 164 -1.19 12.29 -29.90
CA VAL A 164 -0.16 11.24 -30.07
C VAL A 164 -0.73 10.06 -30.85
N THR A 165 -1.95 9.63 -30.52
CA THR A 165 -2.63 8.58 -31.27
C THR A 165 -2.86 8.99 -32.74
N LEU A 166 -3.29 10.22 -32.99
CA LEU A 166 -3.53 10.73 -34.34
C LEU A 166 -2.25 10.80 -35.17
N TYR A 167 -1.14 11.27 -34.60
CA TYR A 167 0.17 11.32 -35.28
C TYR A 167 0.70 9.93 -35.58
N ARG A 168 0.53 8.98 -34.66
CA ARG A 168 0.87 7.57 -34.90
C ARG A 168 0.07 6.99 -36.06
N ALA A 169 -1.25 7.17 -36.07
CA ALA A 169 -2.14 6.64 -37.10
C ALA A 169 -1.92 7.30 -38.48
N SER A 170 -1.45 8.55 -38.51
CA SER A 170 -1.11 9.28 -39.74
C SER A 170 0.36 9.14 -40.17
N SER A 171 1.15 8.31 -39.50
CA SER A 171 2.60 8.12 -39.77
C SER A 171 3.44 9.40 -39.67
N ARG A 172 3.02 10.37 -38.85
CA ARG A 172 3.78 11.59 -38.54
C ARG A 172 4.77 11.33 -37.40
N VAL A 173 5.89 10.70 -37.75
CA VAL A 173 6.85 10.12 -36.78
C VAL A 173 7.49 11.17 -35.86
N TRP A 174 7.84 12.35 -36.39
CA TRP A 174 8.50 13.39 -35.60
C TRP A 174 7.56 13.95 -34.52
N GLU A 175 6.35 14.32 -34.90
CA GLU A 175 5.33 14.90 -34.03
C GLU A 175 4.86 13.89 -32.98
N PHE A 176 4.66 12.64 -33.41
CA PHE A 176 4.41 11.52 -32.52
C PHE A 176 5.51 11.39 -31.46
N THR A 177 6.77 11.37 -31.90
CA THR A 177 7.93 11.15 -31.01
C THR A 177 8.03 12.28 -29.97
N VAL A 178 8.08 13.53 -30.42
CA VAL A 178 8.26 14.67 -29.52
C VAL A 178 7.12 14.77 -28.50
N LEU A 179 5.87 14.67 -28.95
CA LEU A 179 4.74 14.79 -28.04
C LEU A 179 4.66 13.62 -27.07
N ALA A 180 4.91 12.39 -27.51
CA ALA A 180 4.95 11.24 -26.61
C ALA A 180 6.02 11.37 -25.53
N LEU A 181 7.22 11.89 -25.87
CA LEU A 181 8.28 12.16 -24.90
C LEU A 181 7.86 13.26 -23.90
N ILE A 182 7.21 14.34 -24.37
CA ILE A 182 6.65 15.39 -23.49
C ILE A 182 5.64 14.79 -22.52
N LEU A 183 4.65 14.03 -22.99
CA LEU A 183 3.64 13.46 -22.09
C LEU A 183 4.24 12.48 -21.07
N GLN A 184 5.26 11.72 -21.46
CA GLN A 184 5.92 10.76 -20.58
C GLN A 184 6.78 11.45 -19.49
N LEU A 185 7.33 12.65 -19.77
CA LEU A 185 8.02 13.46 -18.75
C LEU A 185 7.12 13.80 -17.55
N GLY A 186 5.81 13.93 -17.76
CA GLY A 186 4.84 14.17 -16.69
C GLY A 186 4.92 13.16 -15.55
N MET A 187 5.10 11.87 -15.88
CA MET A 187 5.19 10.79 -14.91
C MET A 187 6.53 10.73 -14.15
N THR A 188 7.46 11.65 -14.43
CA THR A 188 8.80 11.73 -13.83
C THR A 188 8.96 13.01 -13.03
N VAL A 189 9.35 14.11 -13.68
CA VAL A 189 9.78 15.34 -13.02
C VAL A 189 8.63 16.03 -12.27
N PRO A 190 7.47 16.33 -12.89
CA PRO A 190 6.37 16.97 -12.16
C PRO A 190 5.84 16.12 -11.02
N ARG A 191 5.71 14.80 -11.23
CA ARG A 191 5.26 13.85 -10.22
C ARG A 191 6.16 13.86 -8.99
N LEU A 192 7.48 13.75 -9.19
CA LEU A 192 8.46 13.76 -8.10
C LEU A 192 8.54 15.11 -7.40
N ALA A 193 8.55 16.21 -8.16
CA ALA A 193 8.54 17.54 -7.58
C ALA A 193 7.30 17.75 -6.71
N GLY A 194 6.12 17.39 -7.21
CA GLY A 194 4.89 17.45 -6.42
C GLY A 194 4.95 16.59 -5.16
N LEU A 195 5.56 15.40 -5.25
CA LEU A 195 5.76 14.51 -4.10
C LEU A 195 6.66 15.14 -3.03
N MET A 196 7.77 15.77 -3.44
CA MET A 196 8.71 16.43 -2.53
C MET A 196 8.12 17.66 -1.82
N PHE A 197 7.31 18.47 -2.52
CA PHE A 197 6.81 19.73 -1.98
C PHE A 197 5.44 19.63 -1.30
N GLY A 198 4.61 18.64 -1.66
CA GLY A 198 3.23 18.53 -1.18
C GLY A 198 2.78 17.11 -0.88
N GLY A 199 3.71 16.16 -0.73
CA GLY A 199 3.40 14.76 -0.48
C GLY A 199 2.53 14.13 -1.56
N VAL A 200 1.72 13.15 -1.19
CA VAL A 200 0.88 12.40 -2.14
C VAL A 200 -0.06 13.33 -2.92
N THR A 201 -0.72 14.27 -2.24
CA THR A 201 -1.63 15.24 -2.87
C THR A 201 -0.88 16.16 -3.84
N GLY A 202 0.29 16.66 -3.45
CA GLY A 202 1.15 17.50 -4.29
C GLY A 202 1.58 16.80 -5.58
N SER A 203 1.91 15.50 -5.52
CA SER A 203 2.22 14.70 -6.71
C SER A 203 1.07 14.71 -7.72
N PHE A 204 -0.17 14.44 -7.28
CA PHE A 204 -1.33 14.43 -8.19
C PHE A 204 -1.77 15.83 -8.62
N ALA A 205 -1.55 16.86 -7.81
CA ALA A 205 -1.75 18.24 -8.21
C ALA A 205 -0.80 18.63 -9.36
N ALA A 206 0.48 18.29 -9.24
CA ALA A 206 1.48 18.54 -10.28
C ALA A 206 1.18 17.77 -11.57
N LEU A 207 0.78 16.50 -11.47
CA LEU A 207 0.32 15.71 -12.62
C LEU A 207 -0.90 16.34 -13.30
N ALA A 208 -1.92 16.71 -12.51
CA ALA A 208 -3.12 17.33 -13.04
C ALA A 208 -2.81 18.66 -13.75
N ALA A 209 -1.99 19.52 -13.17
CA ALA A 209 -1.56 20.77 -13.78
C ALA A 209 -0.78 20.53 -15.09
N TYR A 210 0.17 19.58 -15.07
CA TYR A 210 1.00 19.24 -16.22
C TYR A 210 0.16 18.74 -17.41
N TYR A 211 -0.72 17.77 -17.16
CA TYR A 211 -1.53 17.19 -18.23
C TYR A 211 -2.65 18.12 -18.69
N THR A 212 -3.18 18.98 -17.81
CA THR A 212 -4.10 20.06 -18.22
C THR A 212 -3.40 21.02 -19.17
N LEU A 213 -2.18 21.46 -18.84
CA LEU A 213 -1.39 22.31 -19.72
C LEU A 213 -1.14 21.63 -21.07
N CYS A 214 -0.75 20.35 -21.07
CA CYS A 214 -0.54 19.60 -22.32
C CYS A 214 -1.82 19.46 -23.15
N ALA A 215 -2.96 19.14 -22.53
CA ALA A 215 -4.25 19.05 -23.20
C ALA A 215 -4.64 20.41 -23.82
N LEU A 216 -4.45 21.50 -23.07
CA LEU A 216 -4.70 22.85 -23.55
C LEU A 216 -3.71 23.31 -24.62
N LEU A 217 -2.49 22.80 -24.69
CA LEU A 217 -1.52 23.20 -25.73
C LEU A 217 -1.67 22.39 -27.01
N PHE A 218 -1.86 21.07 -26.88
CA PHE A 218 -1.74 20.14 -28.01
C PHE A 218 -3.07 19.54 -28.47
N ALA A 219 -4.09 19.52 -27.61
CA ALA A 219 -5.34 18.79 -27.86
C ALA A 219 -6.58 19.71 -27.92
N ARG A 220 -6.44 21.03 -28.14
CA ARG A 220 -7.60 21.96 -28.11
C ARG A 220 -8.75 21.51 -29.03
N PRO A 221 -10.01 21.57 -28.58
CA PRO A 221 -11.15 21.27 -29.42
C PRO A 221 -11.26 22.30 -30.57
N LEU A 222 -11.58 21.80 -31.76
CA LEU A 222 -11.75 22.61 -32.97
C LEU A 222 -13.25 22.80 -33.27
N PRO A 223 -13.67 23.92 -33.91
CA PRO A 223 -15.07 24.14 -34.26
C PRO A 223 -15.63 22.92 -34.98
N MET A 224 -16.73 22.37 -34.46
CA MET A 224 -17.35 21.19 -35.06
C MET A 224 -17.73 21.50 -36.51
N LEU A 225 -17.26 20.67 -37.45
CA LEU A 225 -17.83 20.62 -38.79
C LEU A 225 -19.34 20.35 -38.64
N THR A 226 -20.16 20.99 -39.45
CA THR A 226 -21.64 21.13 -39.35
C THR A 226 -22.47 19.84 -39.20
N GLN A 227 -21.85 18.65 -39.21
CA GLN A 227 -22.48 17.38 -38.94
C GLN A 227 -22.05 16.83 -37.58
N ARG A 228 -23.01 16.57 -36.69
CA ARG A 228 -22.76 15.90 -35.40
C ARG A 228 -22.27 14.47 -35.67
N PRO A 229 -21.06 14.09 -35.25
CA PRO A 229 -20.65 12.69 -35.31
C PRO A 229 -21.59 11.86 -34.41
N SER A 230 -22.03 10.70 -34.89
CA SER A 230 -22.81 9.77 -34.08
C SER A 230 -21.88 9.09 -33.09
N PHE A 231 -21.73 9.70 -31.90
CA PHE A 231 -20.99 9.15 -30.76
C PHE A 231 -21.28 7.64 -30.56
N MET A 232 -22.55 7.27 -30.65
CA MET A 232 -22.99 5.89 -30.46
C MET A 232 -22.44 4.93 -31.53
N SER A 233 -22.25 5.40 -32.78
CA SER A 233 -21.66 4.58 -33.85
C SER A 233 -20.15 4.37 -33.67
N MET A 234 -19.44 5.42 -33.24
CA MET A 234 -18.00 5.33 -32.95
C MET A 234 -17.74 4.44 -31.73
N ALA A 235 -18.50 4.64 -30.66
CA ALA A 235 -18.42 3.83 -29.45
C ALA A 235 -18.68 2.33 -29.74
N ARG A 236 -19.72 1.98 -30.52
CA ARG A 236 -19.99 0.57 -30.86
C ARG A 236 -18.84 -0.14 -31.60
N LEU A 237 -18.11 0.59 -32.44
CA LEU A 237 -16.96 0.04 -33.17
C LEU A 237 -15.70 -0.08 -32.31
N ALA A 238 -15.54 0.83 -31.35
CA ALA A 238 -14.35 0.97 -30.51
C ALA A 238 -14.41 0.14 -29.20
N LEU A 239 -15.60 -0.03 -28.64
CA LEU A 239 -15.84 -0.61 -27.32
C LEU A 239 -15.32 -2.05 -27.13
N PRO A 240 -15.42 -2.97 -28.12
CA PRO A 240 -14.93 -4.34 -27.93
C PRO A 240 -13.40 -4.42 -27.75
N LEU A 241 -12.64 -3.56 -28.44
CA LEU A 241 -11.17 -3.50 -28.31
C LEU A 241 -10.76 -2.76 -27.03
N PHE A 242 -11.52 -1.72 -26.66
CA PHE A 242 -11.38 -1.05 -25.38
C PHE A 242 -11.56 -2.02 -24.20
N ALA A 243 -12.62 -2.84 -24.24
CA ALA A 243 -12.94 -3.78 -23.17
C ALA A 243 -11.77 -4.71 -22.84
N PHE A 244 -11.04 -5.19 -23.85
CA PHE A 244 -9.86 -6.04 -23.65
C PHE A 244 -8.69 -5.27 -23.00
N ASN A 245 -8.35 -4.09 -23.50
CA ASN A 245 -7.23 -3.30 -22.96
C ASN A 245 -7.53 -2.78 -21.54
N ALA A 246 -8.75 -2.29 -21.30
CA ALA A 246 -9.17 -1.80 -19.98
C ALA A 246 -9.18 -2.95 -18.95
N SER A 247 -9.70 -4.10 -19.35
CA SER A 247 -9.70 -5.33 -18.55
C SER A 247 -8.30 -5.73 -18.07
N TRP A 248 -7.33 -5.72 -18.99
CA TRP A 248 -5.96 -6.09 -18.67
C TRP A 248 -5.32 -5.12 -17.67
N VAL A 249 -5.49 -3.81 -17.87
CA VAL A 249 -4.97 -2.78 -16.95
C VAL A 249 -5.60 -2.90 -15.56
N PHE A 250 -6.91 -3.16 -15.51
CA PHE A 250 -7.62 -3.35 -14.25
C PHE A 250 -7.09 -4.56 -13.49
N TYR A 251 -6.96 -5.71 -14.16
CA TYR A 251 -6.44 -6.94 -13.52
C TYR A 251 -5.02 -6.74 -12.94
N LEU A 252 -4.10 -6.11 -13.70
CA LEU A 252 -2.72 -5.92 -13.26
C LEU A 252 -2.56 -5.04 -12.00
N SER A 253 -3.56 -4.24 -11.65
CA SER A 253 -3.53 -3.37 -10.47
C SER A 253 -4.60 -3.70 -9.43
N ALA A 254 -5.50 -4.64 -9.74
CA ALA A 254 -6.55 -5.11 -8.83
C ALA A 254 -6.00 -5.67 -7.51
N ASN A 255 -4.80 -6.26 -7.53
CA ASN A 255 -4.19 -6.81 -6.31
C ASN A 255 -4.04 -5.76 -5.19
N ARG A 256 -3.73 -4.50 -5.53
CA ARG A 256 -3.62 -3.42 -4.53
C ARG A 256 -4.98 -3.06 -3.94
N TRP A 257 -6.02 -3.06 -4.76
CA TRP A 257 -7.39 -2.81 -4.30
C TRP A 257 -7.87 -3.93 -3.38
N VAL A 258 -7.65 -5.18 -3.75
CA VAL A 258 -7.95 -6.34 -2.89
C VAL A 258 -7.15 -6.28 -1.59
N SER A 259 -5.85 -5.95 -1.66
CA SER A 259 -5.04 -5.79 -0.46
C SER A 259 -5.54 -4.66 0.45
N SER A 260 -6.04 -3.56 -0.13
CA SER A 260 -6.57 -2.43 0.64
C SER A 260 -7.84 -2.76 1.45
N THR A 261 -8.58 -3.79 1.05
CA THR A 261 -9.75 -4.28 1.80
C THR A 261 -9.40 -5.34 2.83
N LEU A 262 -8.23 -5.97 2.70
CA LEU A 262 -7.80 -7.10 3.53
C LEU A 262 -6.76 -6.74 4.59
N SER A 263 -6.08 -5.59 4.43
CA SER A 263 -4.86 -5.25 5.18
C SER A 263 -4.98 -3.89 5.86
N SER A 264 -4.14 -3.69 6.89
CA SER A 264 -3.93 -2.37 7.48
C SER A 264 -3.33 -1.39 6.44
N PRO A 265 -3.43 -0.06 6.64
CA PRO A 265 -2.80 0.91 5.74
C PRO A 265 -1.28 0.72 5.58
N HIS A 266 -0.58 0.35 6.66
CA HIS A 266 0.85 0.04 6.65
C HIS A 266 1.16 -1.19 5.78
N ASP A 267 0.42 -2.29 6.00
CA ASP A 267 0.58 -3.55 5.27
C ASP A 267 0.25 -3.40 3.78
N LEU A 268 -0.78 -2.61 3.45
CA LEU A 268 -1.07 -2.21 2.07
C LEU A 268 0.14 -1.49 1.44
N GLY A 269 0.82 -0.64 2.21
CA GLY A 269 2.06 0.02 1.82
C GLY A 269 3.16 -0.94 1.42
N LEU A 270 3.46 -1.89 2.29
CA LEU A 270 4.45 -2.95 2.07
C LEU A 270 4.10 -3.80 0.84
N PHE A 271 2.85 -4.26 0.74
CA PHE A 271 2.37 -5.03 -0.41
C PHE A 271 2.47 -4.22 -1.71
N SER A 272 2.04 -2.96 -1.68
CA SER A 272 2.07 -2.05 -2.82
C SER A 272 3.48 -1.76 -3.32
N PHE A 273 4.47 -1.76 -2.41
CA PHE A 273 5.88 -1.60 -2.77
C PHE A 273 6.35 -2.77 -3.65
N GLY A 274 6.17 -4.00 -3.17
CA GLY A 274 6.49 -5.21 -3.95
C GLY A 274 5.73 -5.27 -5.28
N ALA A 275 4.44 -4.91 -5.27
CA ALA A 275 3.62 -4.88 -6.49
C ALA A 275 4.11 -3.82 -7.49
N SER A 276 4.70 -2.72 -7.03
CA SER A 276 5.24 -1.67 -7.90
C SER A 276 6.54 -2.10 -8.56
N LEU A 277 7.40 -2.83 -7.84
CA LEU A 277 8.59 -3.46 -8.41
C LEU A 277 8.22 -4.49 -9.49
N ALA A 278 7.24 -5.34 -9.22
CA ALA A 278 6.72 -6.30 -10.19
C ALA A 278 6.19 -5.61 -11.46
N MET A 279 5.47 -4.50 -11.31
CA MET A 279 4.94 -3.72 -12.43
C MET A 279 6.04 -3.08 -13.30
N ILE A 280 7.18 -2.67 -12.71
CA ILE A 280 8.33 -2.19 -13.49
C ILE A 280 8.84 -3.31 -14.41
N GLY A 281 9.01 -4.52 -13.87
CA GLY A 281 9.43 -5.70 -14.64
C GLY A 281 8.45 -6.05 -15.77
N LEU A 282 7.14 -6.06 -15.48
CA LEU A 282 6.10 -6.30 -16.50
C LEU A 282 6.05 -5.20 -17.57
N GLY A 283 6.30 -3.95 -17.19
CA GLY A 283 6.39 -2.82 -18.12
C GLY A 283 7.52 -3.00 -19.13
N LEU A 284 8.72 -3.36 -18.66
CA LEU A 284 9.86 -3.67 -19.53
C LEU A 284 9.56 -4.85 -20.47
N MET A 285 8.93 -5.90 -19.96
CA MET A 285 8.50 -7.03 -20.80
C MET A 285 7.49 -6.61 -21.86
N SER A 286 6.55 -5.73 -21.53
CA SER A 286 5.59 -5.18 -22.49
C SER A 286 6.28 -4.43 -23.62
N THR A 287 7.28 -3.60 -23.31
CA THR A 287 8.06 -2.87 -24.32
C THR A 287 8.78 -3.82 -25.27
N ILE A 288 9.38 -4.91 -24.76
CA ILE A 288 10.03 -5.92 -25.59
C ILE A 288 9.01 -6.66 -26.45
N ALA A 289 7.89 -7.07 -25.85
CA ALA A 289 6.82 -7.80 -26.53
C ALA A 289 6.29 -7.01 -27.74
N GLN A 290 6.08 -5.70 -27.60
CA GLN A 290 5.59 -4.81 -28.67
C GLN A 290 6.47 -4.83 -29.92
N VAL A 291 7.79 -4.98 -29.79
CA VAL A 291 8.72 -5.06 -30.92
C VAL A 291 8.77 -6.48 -31.52
N ARG A 292 8.51 -7.50 -30.69
CA ARG A 292 8.69 -8.91 -31.04
C ARG A 292 7.47 -9.51 -31.72
N TYR A 293 6.26 -9.27 -31.20
CA TYR A 293 5.05 -9.97 -31.65
C TYR A 293 4.68 -9.70 -33.12
N PRO A 294 4.88 -8.50 -33.73
CA PRO A 294 4.55 -8.30 -35.13
C PRO A 294 5.43 -9.16 -36.05
N LYS A 295 6.72 -9.31 -35.69
CA LYS A 295 7.66 -10.19 -36.42
C LYS A 295 7.26 -11.66 -36.29
N LEU A 296 6.69 -12.04 -35.15
CA LEU A 296 6.20 -13.39 -34.92
C LEU A 296 4.96 -13.67 -35.79
N LEU A 297 3.98 -12.77 -35.76
CA LEU A 297 2.76 -12.85 -36.58
C LEU A 297 3.08 -12.90 -38.07
N ALA A 298 4.01 -12.07 -38.55
CA ALA A 298 4.41 -12.07 -39.96
C ALA A 298 4.96 -13.43 -40.42
N ARG A 299 5.67 -14.15 -39.54
CA ARG A 299 6.21 -15.50 -39.85
C ARG A 299 5.12 -16.58 -39.92
N MET A 300 3.93 -16.30 -39.39
CA MET A 300 2.81 -17.24 -39.29
C MET A 300 1.81 -17.13 -40.46
N ILE A 301 1.93 -16.12 -41.33
CA ILE A 301 0.97 -15.88 -42.41
C ILE A 301 1.00 -16.99 -43.48
N ASP A 302 2.17 -17.62 -43.70
CA ASP A 302 2.38 -18.59 -44.79
C ASP A 302 2.63 -20.04 -44.31
N ARG A 303 2.27 -20.40 -43.07
CA ARG A 303 2.67 -21.68 -42.44
C ARG A 303 1.49 -22.53 -41.98
N SER A 304 1.74 -23.84 -41.82
CA SER A 304 0.74 -24.76 -41.29
C SER A 304 0.45 -24.49 -39.79
N PRO A 305 -0.80 -24.64 -39.32
CA PRO A 305 -1.18 -24.40 -37.93
C PRO A 305 -0.34 -25.17 -36.90
N GLN A 306 0.16 -26.37 -37.25
CA GLN A 306 1.02 -27.17 -36.36
C GLN A 306 2.40 -26.54 -36.16
N ARG A 307 2.99 -25.91 -37.19
CA ARG A 307 4.30 -25.25 -37.08
C ARG A 307 4.20 -23.95 -36.28
N ASP A 308 3.09 -23.23 -36.44
CA ASP A 308 2.79 -22.02 -35.69
C ASP A 308 2.65 -22.30 -34.18
N ALA A 309 1.95 -23.38 -33.82
CA ALA A 309 1.80 -23.82 -32.44
C ALA A 309 3.15 -24.08 -31.74
N VAL A 310 4.08 -24.77 -32.43
CA VAL A 310 5.42 -25.08 -31.88
C VAL A 310 6.24 -23.81 -31.66
N ILE A 311 6.12 -22.83 -32.56
CA ILE A 311 6.85 -21.56 -32.45
C ILE A 311 6.34 -20.75 -31.26
N ILE A 312 5.03 -20.60 -31.14
CA ILE A 312 4.40 -19.90 -30.01
C ILE A 312 4.81 -20.56 -28.70
N GLU A 313 4.64 -21.88 -28.61
CA GLU A 313 5.03 -22.64 -27.42
C GLU A 313 6.50 -22.38 -27.04
N ARG A 314 7.43 -22.51 -28.00
CA ARG A 314 8.85 -22.32 -27.74
C ARG A 314 9.19 -20.91 -27.27
N GLU A 315 8.54 -19.88 -27.83
CA GLU A 315 8.74 -18.51 -27.37
C GLU A 315 8.21 -18.31 -25.94
N LEU A 316 7.04 -18.86 -25.60
CA LEU A 316 6.49 -18.74 -24.24
C LEU A 316 7.32 -19.46 -23.19
N LEU A 317 7.84 -20.64 -23.51
CA LEU A 317 8.73 -21.37 -22.61
C LEU A 317 10.06 -20.63 -22.40
N ARG A 318 10.60 -19.96 -23.43
CA ARG A 318 11.80 -19.11 -23.30
C ARG A 318 11.55 -17.90 -22.42
N VAL A 319 10.42 -17.22 -22.60
CA VAL A 319 10.02 -16.07 -21.77
C VAL A 319 9.86 -16.51 -20.32
N ALA A 320 9.16 -17.62 -20.08
CA ALA A 320 8.98 -18.18 -18.75
C ALA A 320 10.33 -18.51 -18.08
N LEU A 321 11.26 -19.16 -18.79
CA LEU A 321 12.59 -19.48 -18.27
C LEU A 321 13.40 -18.21 -17.96
N GLY A 322 13.37 -17.20 -18.83
CA GLY A 322 14.05 -15.93 -18.60
C GLY A 322 13.52 -15.22 -17.34
N LEU A 323 12.20 -15.20 -17.16
CA LEU A 323 11.56 -14.64 -15.98
C LEU A 323 11.85 -15.47 -14.71
N ALA A 324 11.97 -16.79 -14.84
CA ALA A 324 12.35 -17.66 -13.72
C ALA A 324 13.77 -17.36 -13.21
N VAL A 325 14.72 -17.07 -14.11
CA VAL A 325 16.07 -16.65 -13.72
C VAL A 325 16.03 -15.31 -12.96
N ILE A 326 15.23 -14.35 -13.42
CA ILE A 326 15.05 -13.07 -12.73
C ILE A 326 14.42 -13.28 -11.35
N ALA A 327 13.38 -14.11 -11.25
CA ALA A 327 12.74 -14.44 -9.98
C ALA A 327 13.71 -15.14 -9.02
N LEU A 328 14.58 -16.02 -9.51
CA LEU A 328 15.63 -16.65 -8.71
C LEU A 328 16.63 -15.64 -8.15
N VAL A 329 17.06 -14.66 -8.97
CA VAL A 329 17.90 -13.55 -8.50
C VAL A 329 17.17 -12.75 -7.42
N SER A 330 15.87 -12.48 -7.59
CA SER A 330 15.06 -11.80 -6.57
C SER A 330 14.99 -12.58 -5.26
N ILE A 331 14.83 -13.92 -5.29
CA ILE A 331 14.84 -14.76 -4.07
C ILE A 331 16.13 -14.57 -3.28
N VAL A 332 17.29 -14.48 -3.96
CA VAL A 332 18.60 -14.40 -3.31
C VAL A 332 18.97 -12.97 -2.89
N ALA A 333 18.55 -11.96 -3.67
CA ALA A 333 19.05 -10.59 -3.52
C ALA A 333 18.03 -9.62 -2.90
N ALA A 334 16.71 -9.89 -2.99
CA ALA A 334 15.69 -8.91 -2.64
C ALA A 334 15.82 -8.39 -1.20
N GLY A 335 16.00 -9.26 -0.21
CA GLY A 335 16.14 -8.85 1.19
C GLY A 335 17.29 -7.87 1.41
N ARG A 336 18.47 -8.17 0.88
CA ARG A 336 19.65 -7.30 0.99
C ARG A 336 19.46 -5.97 0.26
N VAL A 337 18.90 -6.02 -0.96
CA VAL A 337 18.68 -4.82 -1.77
C VAL A 337 17.62 -3.93 -1.13
N ILE A 338 16.52 -4.49 -0.64
CA ILE A 338 15.43 -3.74 0.00
C ILE A 338 15.92 -3.14 1.32
N ALA A 339 16.57 -3.92 2.19
CA ALA A 339 17.09 -3.41 3.45
C ALA A 339 18.09 -2.24 3.24
N PHE A 340 18.96 -2.36 2.24
CA PHE A 340 19.92 -1.30 1.90
C PHE A 340 19.26 -0.06 1.26
N ALA A 341 18.40 -0.26 0.26
CA ALA A 341 17.89 0.84 -0.56
C ALA A 341 16.62 1.49 -0.01
N PHE A 342 15.84 0.74 0.79
CA PHE A 342 14.49 1.04 1.28
C PHE A 342 14.26 0.43 2.68
N PRO A 343 15.00 0.86 3.72
CA PRO A 343 14.96 0.23 5.05
C PRO A 343 13.55 0.20 5.67
N ALA A 344 12.71 1.21 5.41
CA ALA A 344 11.32 1.26 5.87
C ALA A 344 10.40 0.19 5.24
N TYR A 345 10.89 -0.55 4.24
CA TYR A 345 10.15 -1.57 3.50
C TYR A 345 10.77 -2.96 3.64
N GLU A 346 11.70 -3.18 4.59
CA GLU A 346 12.35 -4.48 4.78
C GLU A 346 11.33 -5.61 4.97
N GLU A 347 10.26 -5.35 5.71
CA GLU A 347 9.14 -6.28 5.94
C GLU A 347 8.38 -6.67 4.67
N ALA A 348 8.48 -5.88 3.60
CA ALA A 348 7.88 -6.21 2.31
C ALA A 348 8.63 -7.33 1.56
N THR A 349 9.79 -7.77 2.05
CA THR A 349 10.67 -8.71 1.33
C THR A 349 9.97 -10.02 0.94
N PRO A 350 9.30 -10.76 1.84
CA PRO A 350 8.66 -12.04 1.47
C PRO A 350 7.55 -11.84 0.43
N ALA A 351 6.71 -10.82 0.62
CA ALA A 351 5.67 -10.46 -0.34
C ALA A 351 6.26 -10.03 -1.70
N THR A 352 7.37 -9.30 -1.70
CA THR A 352 8.06 -8.86 -2.92
C THR A 352 8.64 -10.03 -3.71
N ILE A 353 9.20 -11.03 -3.03
CA ILE A 353 9.69 -12.26 -3.67
C ILE A 353 8.54 -13.01 -4.34
N ALA A 354 7.44 -13.25 -3.62
CA ALA A 354 6.26 -13.91 -4.19
C ALA A 354 5.67 -13.13 -5.37
N LEU A 355 5.63 -11.79 -5.30
CA LEU A 355 5.18 -10.95 -6.41
C LEU A 355 6.14 -11.00 -7.61
N ALA A 356 7.45 -11.12 -7.40
CA ALA A 356 8.42 -11.36 -8.47
C ALA A 356 8.20 -12.73 -9.13
N VAL A 357 7.87 -13.76 -8.36
CA VAL A 357 7.49 -15.09 -8.88
C VAL A 357 6.19 -15.00 -9.70
N SER A 358 5.23 -14.17 -9.30
CA SER A 358 3.99 -13.94 -10.05
C SER A 358 4.24 -13.31 -11.44
N CYS A 359 5.37 -12.63 -11.64
CA CYS A 359 5.74 -12.08 -12.95
C CYS A 359 5.95 -13.15 -14.01
N ILE A 360 6.19 -14.42 -13.68
CA ILE A 360 6.44 -15.48 -14.66
C ILE A 360 5.17 -15.76 -15.50
N PRO A 361 4.01 -16.13 -14.89
CA PRO A 361 2.78 -16.26 -15.64
C PRO A 361 2.32 -14.92 -16.21
N LEU A 362 2.37 -13.82 -15.45
CA LEU A 362 1.91 -12.50 -15.91
C LEU A 362 2.72 -11.98 -17.11
N GLY A 363 4.04 -12.11 -17.08
CA GLY A 363 4.92 -11.68 -18.17
C GLY A 363 4.73 -12.54 -19.42
N THR A 364 4.45 -13.83 -19.26
CA THR A 364 4.07 -14.71 -20.36
C THR A 364 2.74 -14.28 -20.98
N MET A 365 1.76 -13.88 -20.16
CA MET A 365 0.50 -13.30 -20.63
C MET A 365 0.70 -12.00 -21.41
N VAL A 366 1.53 -11.08 -20.91
CA VAL A 366 1.89 -9.83 -21.61
C VAL A 366 2.41 -10.13 -23.03
N TRP A 367 3.13 -11.23 -23.20
CA TRP A 367 3.67 -11.66 -24.48
C TRP A 367 2.60 -12.15 -25.47
N ILE A 368 1.52 -12.78 -24.99
CA ILE A 368 0.47 -13.39 -25.84
C ILE A 368 -0.74 -12.50 -26.07
N VAL A 369 -1.03 -11.57 -25.15
CA VAL A 369 -2.21 -10.71 -25.21
C VAL A 369 -2.40 -10.07 -26.60
N PRO A 370 -1.38 -9.43 -27.21
CA PRO A 370 -1.55 -8.82 -28.54
C PRO A 370 -1.94 -9.83 -29.63
N MET A 371 -1.41 -11.06 -29.57
CA MET A 371 -1.73 -12.10 -30.55
C MET A 371 -3.16 -12.62 -30.41
N ILE A 372 -3.65 -12.75 -29.17
CA ILE A 372 -5.03 -13.13 -28.89
C ILE A 372 -5.99 -12.05 -29.40
N ILE A 373 -5.70 -10.77 -29.15
CA ILE A 373 -6.53 -9.65 -29.63
C ILE A 373 -6.68 -9.71 -31.15
N VAL A 374 -5.58 -9.95 -31.88
CA VAL A 374 -5.58 -9.99 -33.35
C VAL A 374 -6.35 -11.20 -33.90
N ARG A 375 -6.30 -12.35 -33.22
CA ARG A 375 -6.93 -13.60 -33.69
C ARG A 375 -8.37 -13.80 -33.19
N SER A 376 -8.77 -13.11 -32.13
CA SER A 376 -10.08 -13.25 -31.52
C SER A 376 -11.20 -12.76 -32.46
N THR A 377 -12.23 -13.59 -32.65
CA THR A 377 -13.43 -13.24 -33.41
C THR A 377 -14.47 -12.49 -32.57
N ARG A 378 -14.38 -12.54 -31.23
CA ARG A 378 -15.33 -11.93 -30.28
C ARG A 378 -14.60 -11.25 -29.11
N PRO A 379 -13.77 -10.23 -29.37
CA PRO A 379 -12.81 -9.68 -28.39
C PRO A 379 -13.46 -9.17 -27.09
N GLY A 380 -14.65 -8.59 -27.16
CA GLY A 380 -15.36 -8.12 -25.96
C GLY A 380 -15.81 -9.25 -25.04
N ARG A 381 -16.28 -10.38 -25.59
CA ARG A 381 -16.71 -11.54 -24.79
C ARG A 381 -15.51 -12.26 -24.19
N ASP A 382 -14.45 -12.43 -24.97
CA ASP A 382 -13.21 -13.08 -24.52
C ASP A 382 -12.53 -12.24 -23.43
N ALA A 383 -12.52 -10.91 -23.58
CA ALA A 383 -12.08 -9.98 -22.54
C ALA A 383 -12.88 -10.15 -21.25
N LEU A 384 -14.22 -10.06 -21.32
CA LEU A 384 -15.08 -10.14 -20.14
C LEU A 384 -14.89 -11.47 -19.40
N MET A 385 -14.83 -12.59 -20.13
CA MET A 385 -14.61 -13.92 -19.55
C MET A 385 -13.29 -13.98 -18.80
N LEU A 386 -12.20 -13.53 -19.42
CA LEU A 386 -10.87 -13.53 -18.82
C LEU A 386 -10.82 -12.63 -17.58
N THR A 387 -11.42 -11.44 -17.63
CA THR A 387 -11.43 -10.49 -16.51
C THR A 387 -12.21 -11.00 -15.31
N VAL A 388 -13.40 -11.54 -15.53
CA VAL A 388 -14.23 -12.06 -14.43
C VAL A 388 -13.53 -13.23 -13.75
N VAL A 389 -13.03 -14.20 -14.53
CA VAL A 389 -12.30 -15.35 -13.98
C VAL A 389 -11.02 -14.89 -13.26
N GLY A 390 -10.25 -13.98 -13.87
CA GLY A 390 -9.04 -13.44 -13.29
C GLY A 390 -9.29 -12.72 -11.96
N LEU A 391 -10.30 -11.84 -11.90
CA LEU A 391 -10.61 -11.09 -10.68
C LEU A 391 -11.16 -11.99 -9.57
N VAL A 392 -12.03 -12.94 -9.88
CA VAL A 392 -12.56 -13.88 -8.88
C VAL A 392 -11.42 -14.73 -8.30
N THR A 393 -10.58 -15.31 -9.14
CA THR A 393 -9.44 -16.11 -8.67
C THR A 393 -8.43 -15.29 -7.89
N LEU A 394 -8.21 -14.03 -8.27
CA LEU A 394 -7.36 -13.09 -7.55
C LEU A 394 -7.92 -12.76 -6.16
N VAL A 395 -9.20 -12.36 -6.06
CA VAL A 395 -9.85 -12.02 -4.79
C VAL A 395 -9.85 -13.23 -3.85
N VAL A 396 -10.28 -14.40 -4.34
CA VAL A 396 -10.35 -15.62 -3.53
C VAL A 396 -8.96 -16.07 -3.09
N GLY A 397 -8.00 -16.10 -4.03
CA GLY A 397 -6.62 -16.51 -3.74
C GLY A 397 -5.94 -15.58 -2.72
N MET A 398 -6.08 -14.27 -2.89
CA MET A 398 -5.51 -13.29 -1.96
C MET A 398 -6.20 -13.30 -0.60
N ALA A 399 -7.53 -13.44 -0.54
CA ALA A 399 -8.26 -13.53 0.72
C ALA A 399 -7.88 -14.79 1.52
N ALA A 400 -7.83 -15.94 0.85
CA ALA A 400 -7.36 -17.19 1.47
C ALA A 400 -5.90 -17.09 1.92
N GLY A 401 -5.04 -16.50 1.09
CA GLY A 401 -3.65 -16.23 1.44
C GLY A 401 -3.50 -15.30 2.64
N ASN A 402 -4.27 -14.21 2.69
CA ASN A 402 -4.28 -13.27 3.81
C ASN A 402 -4.59 -13.96 5.14
N TYR A 403 -5.60 -14.83 5.13
CA TYR A 403 -6.00 -15.61 6.30
C TYR A 403 -4.87 -16.51 6.82
N LEU A 404 -4.04 -17.05 5.93
CA LEU A 404 -2.97 -17.98 6.29
C LEU A 404 -1.67 -17.27 6.71
N ALA A 405 -1.27 -16.20 6.02
CA ALA A 405 0.07 -15.61 6.17
C ALA A 405 0.10 -14.10 5.90
N GLY A 406 -1.00 -13.37 6.10
CA GLY A 406 -1.06 -11.91 5.90
C GLY A 406 -0.63 -11.49 4.49
N ILE A 407 0.17 -10.42 4.38
CA ILE A 407 0.61 -9.87 3.09
C ILE A 407 1.47 -10.82 2.26
N GLU A 408 2.23 -11.71 2.91
CA GLU A 408 3.01 -12.75 2.20
C GLU A 408 2.06 -13.76 1.56
N GLY A 409 1.07 -14.23 2.33
CA GLY A 409 0.05 -15.13 1.83
C GLY A 409 -0.78 -14.49 0.71
N GLN A 410 -1.12 -13.19 0.81
CA GLN A 410 -1.74 -12.45 -0.29
C GLN A 410 -0.91 -12.51 -1.58
N ALA A 411 0.41 -12.31 -1.47
CA ALA A 411 1.31 -12.35 -2.62
C ALA A 411 1.37 -13.75 -3.27
N TRP A 412 1.40 -14.83 -2.48
CA TRP A 412 1.29 -16.20 -3.00
C TRP A 412 -0.08 -16.50 -3.61
N GLY A 413 -1.15 -15.95 -3.03
CA GLY A 413 -2.49 -15.97 -3.62
C GLY A 413 -2.51 -15.35 -5.02
N ASN A 414 -1.76 -14.26 -5.22
CA ASN A 414 -1.60 -13.64 -6.54
C ASN A 414 -0.82 -14.53 -7.52
N VAL A 415 0.19 -15.28 -7.07
CA VAL A 415 0.90 -16.27 -7.91
C VAL A 415 -0.06 -17.34 -8.41
N ALA A 416 -0.88 -17.90 -7.52
CA ALA A 416 -1.88 -18.91 -7.87
C ALA A 416 -2.93 -18.37 -8.85
N ALA A 417 -3.45 -17.16 -8.59
CA ALA A 417 -4.40 -16.49 -9.48
C ALA A 417 -3.81 -16.23 -10.87
N ALA A 418 -2.55 -15.81 -10.94
CA ALA A 418 -1.86 -15.60 -12.21
C ALA A 418 -1.68 -16.91 -13.00
N LEU A 419 -1.38 -18.03 -12.35
CA LEU A 419 -1.32 -19.33 -13.03
C LEU A 419 -2.68 -19.76 -13.59
N LEU A 420 -3.77 -19.56 -12.84
CA LEU A 420 -5.13 -19.87 -13.30
C LEU A 420 -5.55 -18.99 -14.48
N MET A 421 -5.21 -17.71 -14.44
CA MET A 421 -5.44 -16.78 -15.54
C MET A 421 -4.63 -17.19 -16.78
N LEU A 422 -3.38 -17.63 -16.62
CA LEU A 422 -2.56 -18.13 -17.73
C LEU A 422 -3.21 -19.37 -18.36
N ALA A 423 -3.71 -20.29 -17.54
CA ALA A 423 -4.41 -21.48 -18.02
C ALA A 423 -5.66 -21.11 -18.84
N ALA A 424 -6.46 -20.16 -18.36
CA ALA A 424 -7.61 -19.65 -19.10
C ALA A 424 -7.21 -19.04 -20.45
N MET A 425 -6.11 -18.27 -20.50
CA MET A 425 -5.59 -17.70 -21.75
C MET A 425 -5.03 -18.78 -22.70
N ALA A 426 -4.33 -19.80 -22.18
CA ALA A 426 -3.82 -20.90 -22.98
C ALA A 426 -4.96 -21.74 -23.59
N ILE A 427 -6.05 -21.97 -22.84
CA ILE A 427 -7.26 -22.60 -23.34
C ILE A 427 -7.92 -21.74 -24.43
N LEU A 428 -7.96 -20.42 -24.26
CA LEU A 428 -8.45 -19.52 -25.30
C LEU A 428 -7.60 -19.60 -26.57
N MET A 429 -6.27 -19.63 -26.44
CA MET A 429 -5.37 -19.80 -27.58
C MET A 429 -5.60 -21.12 -28.32
N TYR A 430 -5.87 -22.21 -27.60
CA TYR A 430 -6.27 -23.48 -28.21
C TYR A 430 -7.58 -23.34 -29.01
N ARG A 431 -8.60 -22.70 -28.43
CA ARG A 431 -9.89 -22.45 -29.10
C ARG A 431 -9.76 -21.56 -30.33
N LEU A 432 -8.80 -20.63 -30.33
CA LEU A 432 -8.47 -19.77 -31.46
C LEU A 432 -7.56 -20.45 -32.51
N GLY A 433 -7.23 -21.74 -32.32
CA GLY A 433 -6.38 -22.50 -33.25
C GLY A 433 -4.92 -22.03 -33.25
N MET A 434 -4.48 -21.29 -32.23
CA MET A 434 -3.11 -20.77 -32.14
C MET A 434 -2.12 -21.81 -31.63
N VAL A 435 -2.57 -22.73 -30.79
CA VAL A 435 -1.76 -23.80 -30.19
C VAL A 435 -2.54 -25.12 -30.16
N THR A 436 -1.83 -26.25 -30.08
CA THR A 436 -2.45 -27.57 -29.91
C THR A 436 -2.80 -27.83 -28.43
N LEU A 437 -3.67 -28.81 -28.17
CA LEU A 437 -4.02 -29.20 -26.80
C LEU A 437 -2.80 -29.67 -26.00
N MET A 438 -1.89 -30.42 -26.63
CA MET A 438 -0.64 -30.85 -26.02
C MET A 438 0.27 -29.66 -25.69
N ALA A 439 0.41 -28.69 -26.61
CA ALA A 439 1.18 -27.48 -26.35
C ALA A 439 0.59 -26.65 -25.20
N CYS A 440 -0.74 -26.54 -25.13
CA CYS A 440 -1.45 -25.90 -24.01
C CYS A 440 -1.09 -26.57 -22.67
N GLY A 441 -1.18 -27.90 -22.59
CA GLY A 441 -0.80 -28.65 -21.39
C GLY A 441 0.66 -28.45 -20.98
N ARG A 442 1.59 -28.41 -21.94
CA ARG A 442 3.02 -28.16 -21.66
C ARG A 442 3.29 -26.74 -21.18
N ILE A 443 2.65 -25.73 -21.78
CA ILE A 443 2.77 -24.32 -21.35
C ILE A 443 2.35 -24.19 -19.87
N ILE A 444 1.20 -24.75 -19.51
CA ILE A 444 0.68 -24.67 -18.13
C ILE A 444 1.55 -25.51 -17.18
N GLY A 445 1.87 -26.75 -17.55
CA GLY A 445 2.62 -27.68 -16.71
C GLY A 445 4.04 -27.20 -16.40
N VAL A 446 4.76 -26.64 -17.39
CA VAL A 446 6.10 -26.09 -17.17
C VAL A 446 6.04 -24.87 -16.25
N GLN A 447 5.05 -23.98 -16.42
CA GLN A 447 4.86 -22.84 -15.53
C GLN A 447 4.57 -23.29 -14.10
N ALA A 448 3.65 -24.23 -13.91
CA ALA A 448 3.33 -24.78 -12.60
C ALA A 448 4.57 -25.40 -11.92
N LEU A 449 5.38 -26.15 -12.67
CA LEU A 449 6.63 -26.75 -12.16
C LEU A 449 7.64 -25.68 -11.75
N ILE A 450 7.86 -24.66 -12.59
CA ILE A 450 8.76 -23.54 -12.28
C ILE A 450 8.29 -22.82 -11.01
N LEU A 451 7.00 -22.52 -10.90
CA LEU A 451 6.43 -21.84 -9.74
C LEU A 451 6.57 -22.69 -8.47
N ALA A 452 6.35 -24.01 -8.55
CA ALA A 452 6.52 -24.91 -7.42
C ALA A 452 8.00 -24.97 -6.95
N ILE A 453 8.94 -25.05 -7.88
CA ILE A 453 10.38 -25.04 -7.57
C ILE A 453 10.77 -23.72 -6.92
N LEU A 454 10.35 -22.59 -7.47
CA LEU A 454 10.70 -21.26 -6.93
C LEU A 454 10.03 -21.01 -5.58
N ALA A 455 8.78 -21.46 -5.38
CA ALA A 455 8.13 -21.42 -4.08
C ALA A 455 8.92 -22.23 -3.06
N PHE A 456 9.26 -23.48 -3.38
CA PHE A 456 10.09 -24.32 -2.52
C PHE A 456 11.44 -23.66 -2.18
N LEU A 457 12.14 -23.12 -3.18
CA LEU A 457 13.41 -22.40 -2.97
C LEU A 457 13.25 -21.15 -2.11
N SER A 458 12.16 -20.39 -2.25
CA SER A 458 11.91 -19.22 -1.41
C SER A 458 11.63 -19.57 0.05
N PHE A 459 11.02 -20.72 0.33
CA PHE A 459 10.85 -21.21 1.71
C PHE A 459 12.14 -21.79 2.30
N LEU A 460 13.02 -22.35 1.46
CA LEU A 460 14.35 -22.84 1.89
C LEU A 460 15.35 -21.73 2.12
N HIS A 461 15.17 -20.59 1.45
CA HIS A 461 15.98 -19.39 1.60
C HIS A 461 15.14 -18.38 2.39
N PRO A 462 14.96 -18.55 3.72
CA PRO A 462 14.34 -17.50 4.51
C PRO A 462 15.12 -16.25 4.20
N ALA A 463 14.45 -15.25 3.61
CA ALA A 463 15.09 -14.03 3.18
C ALA A 463 15.93 -13.55 4.37
N GLN A 464 17.25 -13.68 4.26
CA GLN A 464 18.15 -13.22 5.30
C GLN A 464 17.83 -11.74 5.42
N ALA A 465 17.16 -11.38 6.52
CA ALA A 465 17.17 -10.02 7.02
C ALA A 465 18.65 -9.62 6.98
N ALA A 466 18.98 -8.62 6.17
CA ALA A 466 20.29 -8.03 6.19
C ALA A 466 20.39 -7.36 7.57
N GLY A 467 20.95 -8.09 8.52
CA GLY A 467 20.74 -7.90 9.96
C GLY A 467 20.61 -9.19 10.77
N SER A 468 21.01 -10.34 10.23
CA SER A 468 21.57 -11.45 11.03
C SER A 468 22.99 -11.75 10.58
N ASP A 469 23.75 -10.71 10.21
CA ASP A 469 25.10 -10.70 10.76
C ASP A 469 24.89 -10.95 12.24
N THR A 470 25.48 -12.03 12.72
CA THR A 470 25.90 -12.13 14.09
C THR A 470 26.70 -10.84 14.28
N GLU A 471 26.02 -9.76 14.67
CA GLU A 471 26.64 -8.60 15.28
C GLU A 471 27.52 -9.27 16.30
N ALA A 472 28.83 -9.30 16.01
CA ALA A 472 29.81 -9.93 16.87
C ALA A 472 29.47 -9.41 18.23
N ALA A 473 28.89 -10.29 19.07
CA ALA A 473 27.96 -9.88 20.12
C ALA A 473 28.56 -8.65 20.78
N ALA A 474 27.98 -7.47 20.53
CA ALA A 474 28.29 -6.33 21.37
C ALA A 474 28.12 -6.89 22.77
N PRO A 475 29.19 -6.91 23.59
CA PRO A 475 29.28 -7.79 24.76
C PRO A 475 27.96 -7.67 25.49
N ALA A 476 27.24 -8.80 25.58
CA ALA A 476 25.82 -8.84 25.93
C ALA A 476 25.56 -7.80 26.99
N ALA A 477 24.86 -6.71 26.62
CA ALA A 477 24.74 -5.56 27.49
C ALA A 477 24.32 -6.07 28.87
N VAL A 478 25.16 -5.85 29.88
CA VAL A 478 24.85 -6.30 31.22
C VAL A 478 23.63 -5.48 31.63
N TRP A 479 22.46 -6.11 31.76
CA TRP A 479 21.23 -5.39 32.09
C TRP A 479 21.15 -5.25 33.60
N LYS A 480 21.24 -4.02 34.12
CA LYS A 480 21.03 -3.74 35.54
C LYS A 480 19.54 -3.52 35.78
N THR A 481 18.96 -4.24 36.73
CA THR A 481 17.61 -3.94 37.23
C THR A 481 17.63 -2.59 37.92
N VAL A 482 16.86 -1.62 37.42
CA VAL A 482 16.75 -0.26 37.96
C VAL A 482 15.45 -0.05 38.74
N PHE A 483 14.46 -0.90 38.51
CA PHE A 483 13.22 -0.93 39.27
C PHE A 483 12.68 -2.35 39.32
N THR A 484 12.17 -2.75 40.48
CA THR A 484 11.39 -3.95 40.64
C THR A 484 10.34 -3.70 41.72
N ASP A 485 9.15 -4.21 41.49
CA ASP A 485 8.12 -4.34 42.52
C ASP A 485 7.60 -5.77 42.43
N ASP A 486 7.74 -6.52 43.52
CA ASP A 486 7.26 -7.90 43.66
C ASP A 486 5.90 -7.97 44.36
N PHE A 487 5.29 -6.81 44.61
CA PHE A 487 4.01 -6.65 45.30
C PHE A 487 3.91 -7.46 46.60
N SER A 488 5.01 -7.64 47.32
CA SER A 488 5.00 -8.14 48.70
C SER A 488 4.22 -7.19 49.63
N THR A 489 4.21 -5.89 49.31
CA THR A 489 3.34 -4.87 49.89
C THR A 489 2.95 -3.85 48.81
N LEU A 490 1.79 -3.20 48.97
CA LEU A 490 1.41 -2.08 48.08
C LEU A 490 1.89 -0.75 48.67
N ASP A 491 3.05 -0.26 48.20
CA ASP A 491 3.68 0.97 48.66
C ASP A 491 3.07 2.22 48.02
N LEU A 492 1.92 2.65 48.55
CA LEU A 492 1.22 3.85 48.09
C LEU A 492 1.89 5.13 48.57
N ARG A 493 1.91 6.11 47.67
CA ARG A 493 2.48 7.43 47.95
C ARG A 493 1.71 8.14 49.06
N SER A 494 2.39 8.46 50.16
CA SER A 494 1.86 9.21 51.29
C SER A 494 2.95 10.07 51.93
N ASN A 495 2.64 11.32 52.30
CA ASN A 495 3.57 12.26 52.94
C ASN A 495 4.95 12.36 52.26
N GLY A 496 4.98 12.39 50.93
CA GLY A 496 6.23 12.52 50.19
C GLY A 496 7.14 11.28 50.24
N LYS A 497 6.64 10.11 50.68
CA LYS A 497 7.27 8.78 50.51
C LYS A 497 6.35 7.85 49.69
N GLY A 498 6.85 6.66 49.32
CA GLY A 498 6.10 5.64 48.59
C GLY A 498 6.18 5.76 47.06
N MET A 499 5.91 4.64 46.38
CA MET A 499 6.08 4.49 44.93
C MET A 499 4.83 4.86 44.12
N TRP A 500 3.68 4.25 44.45
CA TRP A 500 2.51 4.25 43.57
C TRP A 500 1.47 5.31 43.91
N GLN A 501 0.94 6.00 42.90
CA GLN A 501 -0.15 6.96 43.01
C GLN A 501 -1.47 6.35 42.48
N PRO A 502 -2.56 6.26 43.28
CA PRO A 502 -3.78 5.54 42.90
C PRO A 502 -4.81 6.32 42.03
N TYR A 503 -4.35 7.20 41.13
CA TYR A 503 -5.18 8.00 40.21
C TYR A 503 -4.33 8.63 39.10
N TYR A 504 -4.93 9.18 38.04
CA TYR A 504 -4.18 9.73 36.90
C TYR A 504 -3.14 10.80 37.33
N PRO A 505 -2.00 10.96 36.64
CA PRO A 505 -0.97 11.95 36.98
C PRO A 505 -1.50 13.39 37.12
N THR A 506 -2.58 13.71 36.41
CA THR A 506 -3.30 15.00 36.40
C THR A 506 -4.36 15.13 37.51
N GLY A 507 -4.65 14.06 38.26
CA GLY A 507 -5.53 14.03 39.43
C GLY A 507 -6.92 13.45 39.18
N GLU A 508 -7.28 13.18 37.92
CA GLU A 508 -8.58 12.64 37.53
C GLU A 508 -8.77 11.21 38.01
N ARG A 509 -10.04 10.87 38.22
CA ARG A 509 -10.50 9.59 38.77
C ARG A 509 -11.17 8.70 37.74
N THR A 510 -11.15 9.11 36.48
CA THR A 510 -11.73 8.43 35.32
C THR A 510 -11.22 9.14 34.06
N ASN A 511 -11.15 8.46 32.91
CA ASN A 511 -10.86 9.11 31.65
C ASN A 511 -12.13 9.53 30.92
N ALA A 512 -12.49 10.81 31.06
CA ALA A 512 -13.64 11.38 30.36
C ALA A 512 -13.46 11.42 28.83
N GLY A 513 -12.22 11.52 28.32
CA GLY A 513 -11.90 11.50 26.90
C GLY A 513 -12.26 10.16 26.24
N ASN A 514 -11.95 9.06 26.93
CA ASN A 514 -12.30 7.70 26.49
C ASN A 514 -13.71 7.28 26.86
N LYS A 515 -14.44 8.10 27.64
CA LYS A 515 -15.78 7.82 28.18
C LYS A 515 -15.81 6.59 29.10
N GLU A 516 -14.75 6.39 29.87
CA GLU A 516 -14.64 5.39 30.92
C GLU A 516 -15.82 5.52 31.93
N LEU A 517 -16.24 4.40 32.53
CA LEU A 517 -17.43 4.32 33.40
C LEU A 517 -17.09 4.01 34.86
N GLU A 518 -15.82 3.76 35.16
CA GLU A 518 -15.29 3.54 36.50
C GLU A 518 -14.82 4.82 37.17
N TYR A 519 -14.96 4.85 38.49
CA TYR A 519 -14.25 5.71 39.40
C TYR A 519 -13.04 4.95 39.96
N TYR A 520 -11.83 5.39 39.62
CA TYR A 520 -10.60 4.92 40.27
C TYR A 520 -10.64 5.35 41.73
N VAL A 521 -10.58 4.40 42.66
CA VAL A 521 -10.71 4.64 44.10
C VAL A 521 -9.33 4.82 44.75
N ASP A 522 -9.23 5.73 45.73
CA ASP A 522 -8.03 6.01 46.50
C ASP A 522 -8.18 5.33 47.86
N PRO A 523 -7.39 4.29 48.13
CA PRO A 523 -7.53 3.53 49.36
C PRO A 523 -6.84 4.23 50.54
N ARG A 524 -6.15 5.37 50.33
CA ARG A 524 -5.45 6.07 51.41
C ARG A 524 -6.46 6.76 52.33
N PRO A 525 -6.22 6.79 53.66
CA PRO A 525 -7.16 7.39 54.60
C PRO A 525 -7.57 8.82 54.22
N ASN A 526 -8.86 9.12 54.35
CA ASN A 526 -9.46 10.45 54.12
C ASN A 526 -9.35 11.01 52.69
N GLN A 527 -8.99 10.20 51.69
CA GLN A 527 -8.96 10.64 50.28
C GLN A 527 -10.28 10.39 49.55
N ASP A 528 -10.99 9.32 49.90
CA ASP A 528 -12.35 9.02 49.46
C ASP A 528 -13.23 8.71 50.68
N SER A 529 -14.54 8.62 50.48
CA SER A 529 -15.45 8.24 51.57
C SER A 529 -15.19 6.82 52.06
N THR A 530 -15.43 6.57 53.35
CA THR A 530 -15.27 5.23 53.95
C THR A 530 -16.06 4.16 53.20
N ALA A 531 -17.25 4.51 52.67
CA ALA A 531 -18.09 3.59 51.93
C ALA A 531 -17.50 3.24 50.54
N ILE A 532 -16.92 4.22 49.83
CA ILE A 532 -16.24 3.98 48.55
C ILE A 532 -14.94 3.19 48.77
N GLN A 533 -14.18 3.50 49.83
CA GLN A 533 -12.97 2.76 50.18
C GLN A 533 -13.25 1.31 50.60
N ALA A 534 -14.43 1.04 51.18
CA ALA A 534 -14.85 -0.31 51.53
C ALA A 534 -15.05 -1.25 50.32
N LEU A 535 -15.11 -0.72 49.10
CA LEU A 535 -15.13 -1.52 47.86
C LEU A 535 -13.79 -2.22 47.59
N LYS A 536 -12.70 -1.77 48.24
CA LYS A 536 -11.36 -2.41 48.21
C LYS A 536 -10.91 -2.78 46.79
N PRO A 537 -10.69 -1.78 45.90
CA PRO A 537 -10.17 -2.01 44.55
C PRO A 537 -8.76 -2.62 44.53
N TYR A 538 -8.00 -2.51 45.63
CA TYR A 538 -6.65 -3.05 45.75
C TYR A 538 -6.57 -4.04 46.91
N SER A 539 -5.97 -5.19 46.67
CA SER A 539 -5.52 -6.11 47.73
C SER A 539 -4.22 -6.76 47.32
N VAL A 540 -3.43 -7.17 48.30
CA VAL A 540 -2.20 -7.93 48.10
C VAL A 540 -2.34 -9.23 48.87
N GLU A 541 -2.27 -10.35 48.17
CA GLU A 541 -2.37 -11.69 48.75
C GLU A 541 -1.27 -12.57 48.14
N ASN A 542 -0.44 -13.19 49.00
CA ASN A 542 0.66 -14.07 48.59
C ASN A 542 1.63 -13.45 47.54
N GLY A 543 1.90 -12.15 47.65
CA GLY A 543 2.79 -11.42 46.71
C GLY A 543 2.13 -11.05 45.38
N VAL A 544 0.80 -11.23 45.23
CA VAL A 544 0.08 -10.83 44.03
C VAL A 544 -0.81 -9.62 44.34
N LEU A 545 -0.57 -8.52 43.63
CA LEU A 545 -1.47 -7.37 43.60
C LEU A 545 -2.72 -7.72 42.81
N THR A 546 -3.88 -7.48 43.41
CA THR A 546 -5.18 -7.53 42.74
C THR A 546 -5.70 -6.12 42.54
N ILE A 547 -5.98 -5.74 41.29
CA ILE A 547 -6.78 -4.56 40.94
C ILE A 547 -8.18 -5.05 40.54
N ARG A 548 -9.18 -4.73 41.37
CA ARG A 548 -10.56 -5.21 41.25
C ARG A 548 -11.49 -4.14 40.70
N ALA A 549 -12.23 -4.50 39.66
CA ALA A 549 -13.40 -3.76 39.18
C ALA A 549 -14.68 -4.31 39.83
N SER A 550 -15.55 -3.44 40.34
CA SER A 550 -16.84 -3.82 40.94
C SER A 550 -17.93 -2.78 40.68
N GLU A 551 -19.20 -3.17 40.84
CA GLU A 551 -20.30 -2.19 40.81
C GLU A 551 -20.30 -1.30 42.06
N ILE A 552 -20.66 -0.03 41.88
CA ILE A 552 -20.92 0.91 42.96
C ILE A 552 -22.43 0.87 43.28
N PRO A 553 -22.82 0.55 44.53
CA PRO A 553 -24.19 0.64 45.00
C PRO A 553 -24.84 1.98 44.66
N GLN A 554 -26.13 1.96 44.28
CA GLN A 554 -26.81 3.15 43.76
C GLN A 554 -26.79 4.34 44.73
N ASP A 555 -26.89 4.08 46.02
CA ASP A 555 -26.82 5.05 47.12
C ASP A 555 -25.44 5.69 47.29
N LEU A 556 -24.38 5.04 46.79
CA LEU A 556 -23.01 5.55 46.85
C LEU A 556 -22.59 6.31 45.59
N ARG A 557 -23.39 6.32 44.51
CA ARG A 557 -22.98 6.93 43.23
C ARG A 557 -22.76 8.44 43.28
N SER A 558 -23.42 9.16 44.19
CA SER A 558 -23.16 10.59 44.40
C SER A 558 -21.72 10.85 44.88
N GLN A 559 -21.12 9.86 45.55
CA GLN A 559 -19.76 9.92 46.09
C GLN A 559 -18.70 9.47 45.06
N SER A 560 -19.12 8.94 43.91
CA SER A 560 -18.26 8.54 42.78
C SER A 560 -18.49 9.39 41.53
N LYS A 561 -18.97 10.64 41.70
CA LYS A 561 -19.31 11.56 40.59
C LYS A 561 -20.34 10.99 39.61
N GLY A 562 -21.23 10.12 40.08
CA GLY A 562 -22.27 9.47 39.29
C GLY A 562 -21.83 8.21 38.54
N LEU A 563 -20.56 7.82 38.64
CA LEU A 563 -20.01 6.66 37.94
C LEU A 563 -20.49 5.35 38.58
N ARG A 564 -20.69 4.33 37.74
CA ARG A 564 -21.37 3.08 38.12
C ARG A 564 -20.43 1.99 38.61
N TYR A 565 -19.15 2.10 38.32
CA TYR A 565 -18.15 1.09 38.64
C TYR A 565 -17.02 1.71 39.47
N ALA A 566 -16.41 0.91 40.33
CA ALA A 566 -15.17 1.23 41.02
C ALA A 566 -14.06 0.37 40.45
N SER A 567 -12.86 0.92 40.31
CA SER A 567 -11.67 0.17 39.89
C SER A 567 -10.38 0.81 40.44
N GLY A 568 -9.22 0.37 39.95
CA GLY A 568 -7.92 0.91 40.32
C GLY A 568 -7.00 1.25 39.14
N LEU A 569 -6.17 2.27 39.36
CA LEU A 569 -5.07 2.74 38.52
C LEU A 569 -3.90 3.08 39.43
N LEU A 570 -2.70 2.61 39.13
CA LEU A 570 -1.46 2.95 39.81
C LEU A 570 -0.47 3.57 38.81
N ASN A 571 0.23 4.63 39.21
CA ASN A 571 1.36 5.17 38.42
C ASN A 571 2.55 5.58 39.28
N THR A 572 3.71 5.73 38.64
CA THR A 572 4.99 6.11 39.28
C THR A 572 5.42 7.56 38.99
N ALA A 573 4.51 8.43 38.55
CA ALA A 573 4.84 9.81 38.16
C ALA A 573 5.51 10.59 39.32
N GLY A 574 6.64 11.25 39.03
CA GLY A 574 7.45 11.96 40.02
C GLY A 574 8.19 11.04 41.01
N ARG A 575 8.27 9.73 40.73
CA ARG A 575 8.98 8.75 41.57
C ARG A 575 9.95 7.88 40.80
N PHE A 576 9.47 7.31 39.70
CA PHE A 576 10.27 6.47 38.86
C PHE A 576 9.86 6.68 37.40
N SER A 577 10.86 7.04 36.61
CA SER A 577 10.79 7.06 35.15
C SER A 577 12.12 6.61 34.57
N PHE A 578 12.09 6.17 33.33
CA PHE A 578 13.28 5.74 32.61
C PHE A 578 13.19 6.15 31.14
N THR A 579 14.34 6.28 30.49
CA THR A 579 14.44 6.44 29.04
C THR A 579 15.29 5.30 28.51
N TYR A 580 14.74 4.55 27.58
CA TYR A 580 15.34 3.35 27.02
C TYR A 580 15.63 2.27 28.08
N GLY A 581 15.26 1.04 27.79
CA GLY A 581 15.32 -0.05 28.74
C GLY A 581 14.40 -1.19 28.34
N SER A 582 14.44 -2.26 29.13
CA SER A 582 13.45 -3.32 29.08
C SER A 582 12.51 -3.17 30.27
N VAL A 583 11.20 -3.21 30.04
CA VAL A 583 10.17 -3.31 31.07
C VAL A 583 9.39 -4.59 30.85
N GLU A 584 9.11 -5.30 31.93
CA GLU A 584 8.33 -6.53 31.96
C GLU A 584 7.32 -6.46 33.11
N ILE A 585 6.12 -6.98 32.88
CA ILE A 585 5.08 -7.19 33.88
C ILE A 585 4.55 -8.62 33.75
N ARG A 586 4.49 -9.33 34.87
CA ARG A 586 3.79 -10.63 34.94
C ARG A 586 2.39 -10.43 35.47
N ALA A 587 1.38 -10.61 34.62
CA ALA A 587 -0.01 -10.34 34.96
C ALA A 587 -0.98 -11.38 34.38
N LYS A 588 -2.15 -11.51 35.00
CA LYS A 588 -3.30 -12.24 34.50
C LYS A 588 -4.47 -11.28 34.34
N VAL A 589 -5.00 -11.18 33.13
CA VAL A 589 -6.06 -10.23 32.78
C VAL A 589 -7.46 -10.84 32.96
N PRO A 590 -8.50 -10.04 33.25
CA PRO A 590 -9.87 -10.52 33.27
C PRO A 590 -10.50 -10.59 31.86
N ALA A 591 -11.48 -11.48 31.70
CA ALA A 591 -12.36 -11.52 30.53
C ALA A 591 -13.76 -10.98 30.86
N GLY A 592 -14.43 -10.40 29.86
CA GLY A 592 -15.76 -9.79 29.96
C GLY A 592 -15.86 -8.50 29.13
N ARG A 593 -17.05 -8.24 28.56
CA ARG A 593 -17.34 -6.97 27.86
C ARG A 593 -17.04 -5.77 28.77
N GLY A 594 -16.54 -4.69 28.18
CA GLY A 594 -16.30 -3.46 28.90
C GLY A 594 -15.08 -3.46 29.82
N LEU A 595 -14.41 -4.59 30.07
CA LEU A 595 -13.16 -4.58 30.83
C LEU A 595 -11.98 -4.23 29.91
N TRP A 596 -11.08 -3.37 30.39
CA TRP A 596 -9.90 -2.93 29.65
C TRP A 596 -8.68 -2.80 30.58
N PRO A 597 -8.00 -3.92 30.90
CA PRO A 597 -6.70 -3.91 31.56
C PRO A 597 -5.61 -3.37 30.64
N ALA A 598 -4.75 -2.50 31.17
CA ALA A 598 -3.63 -1.92 30.44
C ALA A 598 -2.40 -1.70 31.34
N PHE A 599 -1.22 -1.80 30.72
CA PHE A 599 0.06 -1.37 31.28
C PHE A 599 0.83 -0.59 30.23
N TRP A 600 1.18 0.65 30.57
CA TRP A 600 1.57 1.67 29.60
C TRP A 600 2.50 2.72 30.24
N LEU A 601 3.04 3.59 29.40
CA LEU A 601 4.10 4.54 29.73
C LEU A 601 3.69 5.94 29.29
N LEU A 602 3.90 6.92 30.17
CA LEU A 602 3.68 8.34 29.89
C LEU A 602 4.93 9.20 30.20
N PRO A 603 5.17 10.30 29.48
CA PRO A 603 6.29 11.19 29.71
C PRO A 603 6.26 11.85 31.09
N GLU A 604 7.42 12.00 31.73
CA GLU A 604 7.56 12.66 33.04
C GLU A 604 7.02 14.10 33.05
N ASP A 605 7.13 14.80 31.92
CA ASP A 605 6.58 16.15 31.73
C ASP A 605 5.05 16.18 31.53
N ARG A 606 4.39 15.00 31.54
CA ARG A 606 2.95 14.77 31.39
C ARG A 606 2.39 15.30 30.07
N THR A 607 3.24 15.52 29.08
CA THR A 607 2.80 15.79 27.72
C THR A 607 2.21 14.54 27.09
N TRP A 608 1.24 14.73 26.21
CA TRP A 608 0.69 13.65 25.41
C TRP A 608 0.26 14.17 24.04
N PRO A 609 0.63 13.48 22.94
CA PRO A 609 1.64 12.41 22.86
C PRO A 609 3.06 12.90 23.25
N PRO A 610 4.03 12.01 23.50
CA PRO A 610 4.03 10.58 23.18
C PRO A 610 3.54 9.64 24.30
N GLU A 611 3.26 8.38 23.97
CA GLU A 611 2.84 7.31 24.89
C GLU A 611 3.31 5.94 24.34
N ILE A 612 3.58 4.97 25.23
CA ILE A 612 3.84 3.58 24.82
C ILE A 612 3.01 2.60 25.64
N ASP A 613 2.23 1.79 24.95
CA ASP A 613 1.43 0.71 25.53
C ASP A 613 2.22 -0.59 25.49
N VAL A 614 2.59 -1.11 26.66
CA VAL A 614 3.27 -2.40 26.80
C VAL A 614 2.28 -3.53 26.57
N PHE A 615 1.06 -3.40 27.11
CA PHE A 615 -0.10 -4.18 26.70
C PHE A 615 -1.40 -3.42 26.92
N GLU A 616 -2.34 -3.65 26.01
CA GLU A 616 -3.76 -3.35 26.17
C GLU A 616 -4.58 -4.53 25.68
N ILE A 617 -5.59 -4.94 26.45
CA ILE A 617 -6.43 -6.08 26.11
C ILE A 617 -7.89 -5.70 26.36
N LEU A 618 -8.75 -5.98 25.38
CA LEU A 618 -10.20 -5.87 25.56
C LEU A 618 -10.71 -7.16 26.16
N GLY A 619 -11.43 -7.09 27.29
CA GLY A 619 -11.88 -8.28 27.99
C GLY A 619 -12.83 -9.18 27.19
N HIS A 620 -13.51 -8.65 26.17
CA HIS A 620 -14.33 -9.46 25.25
C HIS A 620 -13.54 -10.09 24.09
N GLU A 621 -12.25 -9.74 23.96
CA GLU A 621 -11.31 -10.30 22.98
C GLU A 621 -9.98 -10.72 23.65
N PRO A 622 -10.00 -11.59 24.69
CA PRO A 622 -8.80 -11.89 25.47
C PRO A 622 -7.71 -12.65 24.70
N GLY A 623 -7.98 -13.06 23.45
CA GLY A 623 -6.98 -13.63 22.54
C GLY A 623 -6.35 -12.61 21.58
N THR A 624 -6.50 -11.31 21.86
CA THR A 624 -5.89 -10.22 21.09
C THR A 624 -5.10 -9.33 22.03
N LEU A 625 -3.79 -9.24 21.80
CA LEU A 625 -2.89 -8.31 22.49
C LEU A 625 -2.72 -7.07 21.61
N HIS A 626 -3.10 -5.91 22.13
CA HIS A 626 -2.81 -4.63 21.49
C HIS A 626 -1.54 -4.03 22.09
N VAL A 627 -0.65 -3.56 21.21
CA VAL A 627 0.57 -2.83 21.58
C VAL A 627 0.69 -1.62 20.67
N THR A 628 1.00 -0.46 21.22
CA THR A 628 1.02 0.79 20.46
C THR A 628 2.09 1.72 20.98
N ALA A 629 2.73 2.45 20.07
CA ALA A 629 3.50 3.65 20.37
C ALA A 629 2.77 4.84 19.72
N HIS A 630 2.33 5.78 20.55
CA HIS A 630 1.65 7.00 20.15
C HIS A 630 2.66 8.14 20.01
N SER A 631 2.62 8.85 18.89
CA SER A 631 3.54 9.96 18.56
C SER A 631 2.76 11.19 18.07
N GLY A 632 3.28 12.37 18.40
CA GLY A 632 2.74 13.66 17.94
C GLY A 632 3.33 14.13 16.61
N LEU A 633 4.30 13.40 16.05
CA LEU A 633 4.97 13.79 14.81
C LEU A 633 4.05 13.65 13.58
N HIS A 634 4.09 14.67 12.71
CA HIS A 634 3.43 14.73 11.40
C HIS A 634 1.89 14.74 11.40
N ILE A 635 1.26 15.04 12.53
CA ILE A 635 -0.18 15.24 12.61
C ILE A 635 -0.53 16.72 12.85
N PRO A 636 -1.57 17.27 12.20
CA PRO A 636 -2.05 18.61 12.50
C PRO A 636 -2.47 18.76 13.96
N ALA A 637 -2.28 19.95 14.54
CA ALA A 637 -2.72 20.25 15.90
C ALA A 637 -4.22 19.93 16.06
N GLY A 638 -4.57 19.11 17.06
CA GLY A 638 -5.94 18.67 17.33
C GLY A 638 -6.41 17.41 16.57
N ALA A 639 -5.57 16.78 15.74
CA ALA A 639 -5.92 15.63 14.90
C ALA A 639 -5.67 14.24 15.53
N GLY A 640 -5.43 14.15 16.84
CA GLY A 640 -5.18 12.87 17.55
C GLY A 640 -3.69 12.57 17.77
N SER A 641 -3.27 11.32 17.57
CA SER A 641 -1.87 10.85 17.63
C SER A 641 -1.56 9.96 16.41
N ALA A 642 -0.33 9.98 15.91
CA ALA A 642 0.15 8.95 14.99
C ALA A 642 0.41 7.67 15.80
N GLN A 643 -0.08 6.53 15.32
CA GLN A 643 0.03 5.25 16.01
C GLN A 643 0.95 4.29 15.25
N THR A 644 1.95 3.75 15.94
CA THR A 644 2.74 2.61 15.46
C THR A 644 2.48 1.44 16.39
N GLY A 645 1.67 0.48 15.94
CA GLY A 645 1.19 -0.58 16.80
C GLY A 645 0.61 -1.75 16.02
N ARG A 646 0.24 -2.81 16.73
CA ARG A 646 -0.36 -4.01 16.13
C ARG A 646 -1.33 -4.68 17.09
N ALA A 647 -2.45 -5.16 16.54
CA ALA A 647 -3.30 -6.16 17.20
C ALA A 647 -2.74 -7.56 16.89
N ILE A 648 -2.25 -8.25 17.92
CA ILE A 648 -1.54 -9.52 17.80
C ILE A 648 -2.47 -10.63 18.29
N ARG A 649 -2.80 -11.58 17.41
CA ARG A 649 -3.62 -12.74 17.76
C ARG A 649 -2.79 -13.75 18.54
N VAL A 650 -3.26 -14.09 19.73
CA VAL A 650 -2.61 -15.01 20.68
C VAL A 650 -3.62 -15.98 21.28
N GLY A 651 -3.14 -16.87 22.14
CA GLY A 651 -4.01 -17.67 23.01
C GLY A 651 -4.81 -16.78 23.96
N ASP A 652 -5.86 -17.34 24.58
CA ASP A 652 -6.70 -16.62 25.54
C ASP A 652 -5.88 -16.23 26.79
N LEU A 653 -5.49 -14.96 26.86
CA LEU A 653 -4.62 -14.39 27.91
C LEU A 653 -5.30 -14.28 29.27
N SER A 654 -6.62 -14.48 29.34
CA SER A 654 -7.36 -14.44 30.60
C SER A 654 -7.25 -15.72 31.42
N ARG A 655 -6.67 -16.78 30.86
CA ARG A 655 -6.62 -18.10 31.48
C ARG A 655 -5.53 -18.22 32.54
N ASP A 656 -4.35 -17.67 32.27
CA ASP A 656 -3.15 -17.83 33.09
C ASP A 656 -2.37 -16.52 33.23
N PHE A 657 -1.31 -16.55 34.03
CA PHE A 657 -0.35 -15.45 34.10
C PHE A 657 0.58 -15.47 32.90
N HIS A 658 0.77 -14.30 32.29
CA HIS A 658 1.68 -14.09 31.18
C HIS A 658 2.69 -12.99 31.50
N VAL A 659 3.85 -13.03 30.86
CA VAL A 659 4.86 -11.97 30.94
C VAL A 659 4.74 -11.08 29.70
N TYR A 660 4.25 -9.86 29.90
CA TYR A 660 4.19 -8.83 28.89
C TYR A 660 5.45 -7.98 29.00
N GLY A 661 6.17 -7.81 27.90
CA GLY A 661 7.44 -7.12 27.90
C GLY A 661 7.59 -6.13 26.75
N MET A 662 8.41 -5.12 26.97
CA MET A 662 8.82 -4.16 25.95
C MET A 662 10.29 -3.81 26.16
N THR A 663 11.09 -3.92 25.11
CA THR A 663 12.45 -3.36 25.04
C THR A 663 12.43 -2.13 24.17
N TRP A 664 12.72 -0.98 24.76
CA TRP A 664 12.74 0.32 24.11
C TRP A 664 14.18 0.82 24.03
N THR A 665 14.61 1.17 22.83
CA THR A 665 15.90 1.78 22.55
C THR A 665 15.69 3.04 21.72
N LYS A 666 16.76 3.80 21.47
CA LYS A 666 16.69 4.96 20.59
C LYS A 666 16.21 4.62 19.17
N ASP A 667 16.51 3.42 18.68
CA ASP A 667 16.27 3.06 17.28
C ASP A 667 15.02 2.19 17.10
N LYS A 668 14.68 1.38 18.10
CA LYS A 668 13.58 0.41 18.02
C LYS A 668 12.86 0.20 19.34
N ILE A 669 11.57 -0.14 19.25
CA ILE A 669 10.76 -0.71 20.31
C ILE A 669 10.43 -2.15 19.92
N VAL A 670 10.60 -3.09 20.85
CA VAL A 670 10.35 -4.52 20.66
C VAL A 670 9.40 -4.99 21.76
N TRP A 671 8.19 -5.39 21.39
CA TRP A 671 7.23 -5.99 22.32
C TRP A 671 7.38 -7.50 22.35
N SER A 672 7.20 -8.08 23.52
CA SER A 672 7.30 -9.52 23.76
C SER A 672 6.16 -10.03 24.64
N LEU A 673 5.77 -11.27 24.39
CA LEU A 673 4.85 -12.05 25.23
C LEU A 673 5.55 -13.35 25.62
N ASP A 674 5.60 -13.66 26.90
CA ASP A 674 6.23 -14.86 27.48
C ASP A 674 7.68 -15.06 26.97
N GLY A 675 8.43 -13.95 26.94
CA GLY A 675 9.83 -13.91 26.50
C GLY A 675 10.03 -14.00 24.98
N LYS A 676 8.96 -14.11 24.19
CA LYS A 676 9.04 -14.16 22.72
C LYS A 676 8.65 -12.82 22.13
N GLN A 677 9.47 -12.29 21.22
CA GLN A 677 9.12 -11.10 20.46
C GLN A 677 7.82 -11.33 19.67
N VAL A 678 6.86 -10.41 19.82
CA VAL A 678 5.57 -10.43 19.11
C VAL A 678 5.42 -9.29 18.13
N PHE A 679 6.11 -8.16 18.37
CA PHE A 679 6.11 -7.02 17.46
C PHE A 679 7.38 -6.19 17.63
N LYS A 680 7.80 -5.52 16.56
CA LYS A 680 8.95 -4.61 16.55
C LYS A 680 8.62 -3.43 15.66
N ALA A 681 8.99 -2.24 16.09
CA ALA A 681 8.87 -1.03 15.32
C ALA A 681 10.09 -0.14 15.52
N ALA A 682 10.33 0.79 14.58
CA ALA A 682 11.27 1.87 14.80
C ALA A 682 10.74 2.80 15.91
N THR A 683 11.62 3.32 16.76
CA THR A 683 11.23 4.28 17.80
C THR A 683 10.88 5.63 17.16
N PRO A 684 9.64 6.15 17.34
CA PRO A 684 9.29 7.50 16.90
C PRO A 684 10.23 8.56 17.49
N LYS A 685 10.53 9.63 16.72
CA LYS A 685 11.60 10.57 17.10
C LYS A 685 11.31 11.36 18.38
N ASP A 686 10.05 11.51 18.75
CA ASP A 686 9.57 12.17 19.97
C ASP A 686 9.51 11.21 21.17
N LEU A 687 9.62 9.90 20.96
CA LEU A 687 9.79 8.88 22.00
C LEU A 687 11.26 8.78 22.44
N ASN A 688 11.74 9.84 23.08
CA ASN A 688 13.13 10.01 23.50
C ASN A 688 13.30 10.72 24.87
N LYS A 689 12.26 10.72 25.70
CA LYS A 689 12.22 11.38 27.02
C LYS A 689 12.00 10.38 28.16
N PRO A 690 12.24 10.72 29.44
CA PRO A 690 11.88 9.85 30.57
C PRO A 690 10.38 9.61 30.64
N MET A 691 9.98 8.35 30.84
CA MET A 691 8.58 7.95 30.97
C MET A 691 8.34 7.14 32.25
N PHE A 692 7.26 7.43 32.96
CA PHE A 692 6.81 6.71 34.15
C PHE A 692 5.80 5.61 33.78
N LEU A 693 5.62 4.66 34.70
CA LEU A 693 4.74 3.51 34.52
C LEU A 693 3.30 3.85 34.90
N VAL A 694 2.33 3.29 34.17
CA VAL A 694 0.90 3.33 34.49
C VAL A 694 0.29 1.94 34.34
N LEU A 695 -0.48 1.51 35.32
CA LEU A 695 -1.16 0.21 35.39
C LEU A 695 -2.62 0.43 35.79
N ASN A 696 -3.59 -0.06 35.02
CA ASN A 696 -5.00 0.09 35.37
C ASN A 696 -5.87 -1.06 34.88
N LEU A 697 -7.08 -1.12 35.44
CA LEU A 697 -8.21 -1.88 34.92
C LEU A 697 -9.38 -0.92 34.66
N ALA A 698 -9.51 -0.44 33.43
CA ALA A 698 -10.63 0.41 33.04
C ALA A 698 -11.93 -0.40 32.86
N VAL A 699 -13.08 0.26 33.01
CA VAL A 699 -14.42 -0.32 32.82
C VAL A 699 -15.27 0.59 31.95
N GLY A 700 -15.70 0.11 30.80
CA GLY A 700 -16.44 0.94 29.85
C GLY A 700 -15.52 1.76 28.95
N GLY A 701 -16.10 2.70 28.22
CA GLY A 701 -15.38 3.49 27.22
C GLY A 701 -15.83 3.21 25.80
N SER A 702 -15.36 4.06 24.89
CA SER A 702 -15.73 4.01 23.47
C SER A 702 -15.20 2.74 22.78
N TRP A 703 -14.10 2.15 23.29
CA TRP A 703 -13.45 0.99 22.69
C TRP A 703 -13.96 -0.36 23.24
N PRO A 704 -13.91 -0.63 24.57
CA PRO A 704 -14.38 -1.92 25.09
C PRO A 704 -15.92 -2.03 25.17
N GLY A 705 -16.64 -0.92 24.95
CA GLY A 705 -18.09 -0.81 25.14
C GLY A 705 -18.50 -0.85 26.62
N SER A 706 -19.79 -0.72 26.92
CA SER A 706 -20.28 -0.86 28.30
C SER A 706 -20.31 -2.33 28.74
N PRO A 707 -20.10 -2.64 30.04
CA PRO A 707 -20.39 -3.96 30.58
C PRO A 707 -21.80 -4.44 30.23
N ASP A 708 -21.91 -5.72 29.87
CA ASP A 708 -23.15 -6.43 29.56
C ASP A 708 -23.26 -7.75 30.34
N SER A 709 -24.24 -8.60 30.00
CA SER A 709 -24.48 -9.89 30.67
C SER A 709 -23.29 -10.86 30.62
N THR A 710 -22.30 -10.64 29.76
CA THR A 710 -21.05 -11.43 29.70
C THR A 710 -20.01 -10.98 30.72
N THR A 711 -20.24 -9.83 31.38
CA THR A 711 -19.29 -9.22 32.32
C THR A 711 -19.58 -9.70 33.72
N LYS A 712 -18.76 -10.63 34.22
CA LYS A 712 -18.87 -11.11 35.60
C LYS A 712 -18.13 -10.17 36.53
N LEU A 713 -18.86 -9.32 37.23
CA LEU A 713 -18.31 -8.46 38.29
C LEU A 713 -18.49 -9.14 39.67
N PRO A 714 -17.53 -9.00 40.60
CA PRO A 714 -16.26 -8.29 40.42
C PRO A 714 -15.29 -9.02 39.48
N ALA A 715 -14.54 -8.26 38.69
CA ALA A 715 -13.49 -8.75 37.81
C ALA A 715 -12.12 -8.23 38.29
N SER A 716 -11.03 -8.92 37.97
CA SER A 716 -9.73 -8.57 38.54
C SER A 716 -8.57 -8.73 37.57
N LEU A 717 -7.70 -7.72 37.55
CA LEU A 717 -6.35 -7.77 37.00
C LEU A 717 -5.42 -8.20 38.14
N LEU A 718 -4.71 -9.30 37.94
CA LEU A 718 -3.75 -9.82 38.92
C LEU A 718 -2.34 -9.54 38.42
N VAL A 719 -1.47 -9.01 39.27
CA VAL A 719 -0.08 -8.66 38.94
C VAL A 719 0.84 -9.27 39.97
N ASP A 720 1.79 -10.08 39.49
CA ASP A 720 2.78 -10.77 40.31
C ASP A 720 4.02 -9.89 40.51
N TRP A 721 4.57 -9.31 39.44
CA TRP A 721 5.69 -8.39 39.54
C TRP A 721 5.81 -7.46 38.33
N ILE A 722 6.48 -6.34 38.53
CA ILE A 722 6.97 -5.43 37.48
C ILE A 722 8.48 -5.28 37.62
N ARG A 723 9.20 -5.31 36.50
CA ARG A 723 10.66 -5.14 36.48
C ARG A 723 11.08 -4.24 35.32
N VAL A 724 11.97 -3.30 35.61
CA VAL A 724 12.64 -2.47 34.59
C VAL A 724 14.14 -2.67 34.68
N ARG A 725 14.77 -2.89 33.54
CA ARG A 725 16.22 -3.05 33.39
C ARG A 725 16.75 -2.06 32.36
N GLN A 726 17.93 -1.53 32.60
CA GLN A 726 18.64 -0.67 31.64
C GLN A 726 20.04 -1.25 31.36
N PRO A 727 20.64 -0.92 30.20
CA PRO A 727 22.04 -1.28 29.93
C PRO A 727 22.94 -0.70 31.02
N ASP A 728 23.82 -1.51 31.58
CA ASP A 728 24.86 -1.09 32.52
C ASP A 728 25.95 -0.36 31.73
N ASP A 729 25.96 0.97 31.82
CA ASP A 729 26.94 1.82 31.15
C ASP A 729 28.21 2.01 31.98
N GLY A 730 28.35 1.30 33.11
CA GLY A 730 29.53 1.34 33.97
C GLY A 730 29.77 2.68 34.66
N LYS A 731 28.81 3.61 34.62
CA LYS A 731 28.93 4.91 35.30
C LYS A 731 28.37 4.81 36.72
N SER A 732 29.21 5.13 37.71
CA SER A 732 28.85 5.08 39.12
C SER A 732 27.68 6.02 39.45
N ASP A 733 26.86 5.64 40.44
CA ASP A 733 25.66 6.38 40.92
C ASP A 733 25.93 7.82 41.41
N GLN A 734 27.17 8.33 41.39
CA GLN A 734 27.51 9.72 41.71
C GLN A 734 27.18 10.72 40.60
N ASP A 735 27.04 10.31 39.33
CA ASP A 735 26.75 11.23 38.21
C ASP A 735 25.24 11.43 37.96
N LYS A 736 24.36 10.70 38.65
CA LYS A 736 22.88 10.83 38.50
C LYS A 736 22.27 11.92 39.40
N GLY A 737 23.09 12.62 40.19
CA GLY A 737 22.66 13.65 41.13
C GLY A 737 22.28 15.02 40.54
N ILE A 738 22.29 15.19 39.21
CA ILE A 738 21.99 16.49 38.58
C ILE A 738 20.90 16.35 37.52
N ILE A 739 19.76 15.76 37.88
CA ILE A 739 18.44 16.14 37.33
C ILE A 739 17.44 15.99 38.47
N GLN A 740 17.34 17.01 39.32
CA GLN A 740 16.22 17.21 40.26
C GLN A 740 15.20 18.16 39.65
#